data_AF-A0A538FCX4-F1
#
_entry.id   AF-A0A538FCX4-F1
#
_cell.length_a   1.000
_cell.length_b   1.000
_cell.length_c   1.000
_cell.angle_alpha   90.00
_cell.angle_beta   90.00
_cell.angle_gamma   90.00
#
_symmetry.space_group_name_H-M   'P 1'
#
loop_
_entity.id
_entity.type
_entity.pdbx_description
1 polymer ?
#
loop_
_entity_poly.entity_id
_entity_poly.type
_entity_poly.pdbx_seq_one_letter_code
_entity_poly.pdbx_strand_id
1 'polypeptide(L)'
;MLIAGNWKMYKWPGETREFCAAFAPPDGVDAVLCPPFGSLGAGVASGHTIYAQNVHWADEGAFTGEVSTSILLELGVRGAIVGHSERRQYFGETDDTVQMRAQHALEAGLGVIACVGELEAERERGETEDVLRRQVGVLSPHEHLVVAYEPVWAIGTGKTATPEIAQEAHAFIKSLLDAPVLYGGSVKPENAEELLAQPDVDGAHAVELSGTPVFDALWARYPHTTLDASGRAVGLPEGQMGNSEVGHLTIGSGRILDQDLQRVNRAIEEGSFFENAALVGAFERAKHRGTNVHLLGLVSYGGVHSHIDHLRALLELARRQGMAERTFIHPFTDGRDVSPHAALRDLAELPQATIASVAGRYYAMDRDQRWDRTERAYEALCVGRCTQAHSVLDYVQASYYRGVTDEFVEPAAIEERPRLGPGDAAIFFNFRPDRARQLTTKLVDAGFDLTTMTRYQEGFPCPVAFEEQNVAETMAEVLAEHGARQLHVAETEKYAHVTYFFNGGREDEWPGETRILVPSPRDVPSYDHKPEMSAREVASRFCDEIGTGYAFAVVNFANPDMVGHTGSIPAVTKAVETTDKCLGEVVEAVEAAGGVSLITADHGNAEQMLEADGTSPHTAHTSNPVPLVLTDERIALAAKGELSDLVPTALDLLGFAQPLQMSGKSLLR
;
A
#
# COMPACT_ATOMS: atom_id res chain seq x y z
N MET A 1 -20.44 28.00 26.69
CA MET A 1 -20.69 26.96 25.67
C MET A 1 -19.96 25.71 26.12
N LEU A 2 -20.58 24.53 26.06
CA LEU A 2 -19.97 23.28 26.52
C LEU A 2 -19.30 22.54 25.35
N ILE A 3 -18.02 22.19 25.48
CA ILE A 3 -17.30 21.35 24.52
C ILE A 3 -16.79 20.10 25.25
N ALA A 4 -17.28 18.94 24.84
CA ALA A 4 -16.86 17.67 25.39
C ALA A 4 -16.00 16.91 24.36
N GLY A 5 -14.75 16.59 24.72
CA GLY A 5 -13.82 15.84 23.88
C GLY A 5 -13.78 14.37 24.29
N ASN A 6 -14.45 13.50 23.53
CA ASN A 6 -14.41 12.06 23.74
C ASN A 6 -13.22 11.42 23.01
N TRP A 7 -12.23 10.96 23.78
CA TRP A 7 -11.00 10.37 23.21
C TRP A 7 -11.13 8.89 22.88
N LYS A 8 -12.27 8.24 23.17
CA LYS A 8 -12.46 6.80 22.98
C LYS A 8 -11.25 6.01 23.52
N MET A 9 -10.71 5.07 22.76
CA MET A 9 -9.50 4.31 23.13
C MET A 9 -8.19 5.02 22.71
N TYR A 10 -8.14 6.35 22.71
CA TYR A 10 -6.98 7.16 22.31
C TYR A 10 -6.31 7.84 23.51
N LYS A 11 -4.98 7.98 23.44
CA LYS A 11 -4.05 8.55 24.45
C LYS A 11 -3.88 7.72 25.73
N TRP A 12 -2.69 7.16 25.90
CA TRP A 12 -2.23 6.52 27.14
C TRP A 12 -1.98 7.55 28.25
N PRO A 13 -1.80 7.14 29.52
CA PRO A 13 -1.64 8.09 30.63
C PRO A 13 -0.51 9.11 30.45
N GLY A 14 0.56 8.77 29.72
CA GLY A 14 1.63 9.72 29.36
C GLY A 14 1.15 10.80 28.40
N GLU A 15 0.56 10.41 27.28
CA GLU A 15 0.03 11.31 26.25
C GLU A 15 -1.13 12.17 26.80
N THR A 16 -1.95 11.62 27.71
CA THR A 16 -2.98 12.39 28.43
C THR A 16 -2.36 13.51 29.25
N ARG A 17 -1.26 13.25 29.99
CA ARG A 17 -0.58 14.30 30.76
C ARG A 17 0.00 15.38 29.86
N GLU A 18 0.63 14.99 28.75
CA GLU A 18 1.20 15.92 27.79
C GLU A 18 0.12 16.81 27.17
N PHE A 19 -0.98 16.22 26.71
CA PHE A 19 -2.12 16.98 26.17
C PHE A 19 -2.66 17.95 27.22
N CYS A 20 -2.99 17.45 28.43
CA CYS A 20 -3.58 18.30 29.47
C CYS A 20 -2.66 19.44 29.93
N ALA A 21 -1.33 19.24 29.88
CA ALA A 21 -0.36 20.29 30.19
C ALA A 21 -0.31 21.40 29.13
N ALA A 22 -0.57 21.07 27.87
CA ALA A 22 -0.63 22.02 26.76
C ALA A 22 -2.03 22.62 26.54
N PHE A 23 -3.08 21.93 26.99
CA PHE A 23 -4.46 22.31 26.74
C PHE A 23 -4.94 23.41 27.69
N ALA A 24 -5.38 24.53 27.11
CA ALA A 24 -6.08 25.59 27.80
C ALA A 24 -7.38 25.89 27.04
N PRO A 25 -8.57 25.74 27.66
CA PRO A 25 -9.82 26.07 27.01
C PRO A 25 -9.93 27.59 26.78
N PRO A 26 -10.54 28.05 25.68
CA PRO A 26 -10.81 29.46 25.45
C PRO A 26 -11.75 30.07 26.51
N ASP A 27 -11.65 31.38 26.73
CA ASP A 27 -12.57 32.11 27.61
C ASP A 27 -14.04 31.90 27.19
N GLY A 28 -14.90 31.54 28.15
CA GLY A 28 -16.33 31.30 27.91
C GLY A 28 -16.69 29.91 27.37
N VAL A 29 -15.69 29.01 27.24
CA VAL A 29 -15.88 27.60 26.89
C VAL A 29 -15.67 26.72 28.11
N ASP A 30 -16.72 25.99 28.49
CA ASP A 30 -16.63 24.92 29.48
C ASP A 30 -16.14 23.66 28.76
N ALA A 31 -14.89 23.26 28.97
CA ALA A 31 -14.32 22.07 28.35
C ALA A 31 -14.37 20.86 29.28
N VAL A 32 -14.85 19.74 28.75
CA VAL A 32 -14.87 18.43 29.41
C VAL A 32 -14.02 17.46 28.60
N LEU A 33 -13.10 16.75 29.25
CA LEU A 33 -12.29 15.72 28.60
C LEU A 33 -12.77 14.33 29.03
N CYS A 34 -12.97 13.44 28.07
CA CYS A 34 -13.42 12.07 28.33
C CYS A 34 -12.36 11.05 27.87
N PRO A 35 -11.27 10.85 28.64
CA PRO A 35 -10.20 9.91 28.30
C PRO A 35 -10.61 8.45 28.54
N PRO A 36 -9.86 7.47 27.99
CA PRO A 36 -10.09 6.06 28.31
C PRO A 36 -9.90 5.79 29.81
N PHE A 37 -10.56 4.75 30.34
CA PHE A 37 -10.56 4.43 31.78
C PHE A 37 -9.15 4.36 32.41
N GLY A 38 -8.17 3.79 31.71
CA GLY A 38 -6.78 3.72 32.18
C GLY A 38 -6.09 5.08 32.34
N SER A 39 -6.63 6.13 31.71
CA SER A 39 -6.08 7.49 31.68
C SER A 39 -6.88 8.48 32.55
N LEU A 40 -7.99 8.06 33.19
CA LEU A 40 -8.81 8.94 34.04
C LEU A 40 -7.99 9.63 35.14
N GLY A 41 -7.14 8.88 35.85
CA GLY A 41 -6.29 9.44 36.91
C GLY A 41 -5.28 10.48 36.39
N ALA A 42 -4.74 10.28 35.17
CA ALA A 42 -3.87 11.25 34.53
C ALA A 42 -4.62 12.53 34.15
N GLY A 43 -5.87 12.39 33.65
CA GLY A 43 -6.76 13.51 33.38
C GLY A 43 -7.07 14.29 34.66
N VAL A 44 -7.52 13.62 35.72
CA VAL A 44 -7.94 14.30 36.97
C VAL A 44 -6.77 15.05 37.61
N ALA A 45 -5.56 14.48 37.58
CA ALA A 45 -4.36 15.12 38.11
C ALA A 45 -4.01 16.45 37.41
N SER A 46 -4.54 16.71 36.21
CA SER A 46 -4.31 17.97 35.49
C SER A 46 -5.16 19.14 35.99
N GLY A 47 -6.23 18.88 36.75
CA GLY A 47 -7.18 19.90 37.20
C GLY A 47 -8.28 20.25 36.20
N HIS A 48 -8.27 19.68 34.99
CA HIS A 48 -9.38 19.79 34.02
C HIS A 48 -10.62 19.00 34.47
N THR A 49 -11.79 19.34 33.95
CA THR A 49 -13.02 18.58 34.20
C THR A 49 -13.00 17.28 33.39
N ILE A 50 -12.98 16.15 34.11
CA ILE A 50 -12.89 14.82 33.50
C ILE A 50 -14.21 14.07 33.63
N TYR A 51 -14.69 13.51 32.52
CA TYR A 51 -15.82 12.59 32.49
C TYR A 51 -15.34 11.18 32.09
N ALA A 52 -16.00 10.14 32.59
CA ALA A 52 -15.76 8.77 32.14
C ALA A 52 -16.52 8.49 30.83
N GLN A 53 -16.04 7.52 30.06
CA GLN A 53 -16.69 7.12 28.79
C GLN A 53 -17.85 6.15 28.97
N ASN A 54 -18.08 5.69 30.21
CA ASN A 54 -19.19 4.84 30.61
C ASN A 54 -19.33 4.86 32.15
N VAL A 55 -20.46 4.42 32.68
CA VAL A 55 -20.68 4.17 34.12
C VAL A 55 -21.75 3.12 34.31
N HIS A 56 -21.61 2.25 35.31
CA HIS A 56 -22.60 1.23 35.64
C HIS A 56 -23.65 1.77 36.64
N TRP A 57 -24.89 1.30 36.51
CA TRP A 57 -26.03 1.70 37.36
C TRP A 57 -26.04 1.04 38.75
N ALA A 58 -25.01 0.28 39.10
CA ALA A 58 -24.91 -0.41 40.38
C ALA A 58 -23.65 0.05 41.11
N ASP A 59 -23.76 0.31 42.41
CA ASP A 59 -22.65 0.77 43.24
C ASP A 59 -21.60 -0.31 43.47
N GLU A 60 -22.03 -1.58 43.54
CA GLU A 60 -21.20 -2.77 43.70
C GLU A 60 -21.90 -4.01 43.12
N GLY A 61 -21.14 -5.06 42.80
CA GLY A 61 -21.67 -6.33 42.33
C GLY A 61 -20.72 -7.10 41.42
N ALA A 62 -21.18 -8.26 40.91
CA ALA A 62 -20.41 -9.13 40.03
C ALA A 62 -20.44 -8.66 38.55
N PHE A 63 -20.03 -7.41 38.30
CA PHE A 63 -20.03 -6.77 36.98
C PHE A 63 -18.58 -6.61 36.47
N THR A 64 -18.00 -7.71 35.98
CA THR A 64 -16.59 -7.75 35.57
C THR A 64 -16.29 -6.71 34.49
N GLY A 65 -15.34 -5.80 34.77
CA GLY A 65 -14.88 -4.77 33.83
C GLY A 65 -15.72 -3.48 33.80
N GLU A 66 -16.84 -3.44 34.53
CA GLU A 66 -17.65 -2.22 34.68
C GLU A 66 -17.18 -1.37 35.86
N VAL A 67 -17.50 -0.08 35.83
CA VAL A 67 -17.07 0.90 36.84
C VAL A 67 -18.29 1.61 37.40
N SER A 68 -18.43 1.61 38.73
CA SER A 68 -19.54 2.24 39.44
C SER A 68 -19.34 3.75 39.60
N THR A 69 -20.43 4.45 39.91
CA THR A 69 -20.43 5.90 40.23
C THR A 69 -19.51 6.23 41.40
N SER A 70 -19.47 5.39 42.44
CA SER A 70 -18.63 5.57 43.63
C SER A 70 -17.14 5.55 43.31
N ILE A 71 -16.69 4.63 42.45
CA ILE A 71 -15.29 4.55 42.01
C ILE A 71 -14.92 5.81 41.21
N LEU A 72 -15.79 6.27 40.32
CA LEU A 72 -15.55 7.49 39.52
C LEU A 72 -15.41 8.72 40.41
N LEU A 73 -16.32 8.89 41.38
CA LEU A 73 -16.27 10.00 42.34
C LEU A 73 -15.01 9.97 43.19
N GLU A 74 -14.57 8.80 43.66
CA GLU A 74 -13.34 8.64 44.44
C GLU A 74 -12.09 9.02 43.61
N LEU A 75 -12.09 8.71 42.31
CA LEU A 75 -11.04 9.12 41.38
C LEU A 75 -11.05 10.62 41.06
N GLY A 76 -12.08 11.37 41.48
CA GLY A 76 -12.26 12.79 41.17
C GLY A 76 -12.89 13.07 39.80
N VAL A 77 -13.46 12.05 39.15
CA VAL A 77 -14.24 12.18 37.91
C VAL A 77 -15.56 12.88 38.21
N ARG A 78 -15.99 13.77 37.31
CA ARG A 78 -17.13 14.69 37.52
C ARG A 78 -18.38 14.36 36.71
N GLY A 79 -18.28 13.42 35.78
CA GLY A 79 -19.41 12.97 34.98
C GLY A 79 -19.12 11.71 34.18
N ALA A 80 -20.08 11.28 33.36
CA ALA A 80 -19.94 10.15 32.46
C ALA A 80 -20.75 10.33 31.17
N ILE A 81 -20.26 9.72 30.09
CA ILE A 81 -21.01 9.51 28.85
C ILE A 81 -21.82 8.22 28.99
N VAL A 82 -23.06 8.22 28.51
CA VAL A 82 -23.93 7.04 28.46
C VAL A 82 -24.63 6.93 27.11
N GLY A 83 -24.85 5.70 26.63
CA GLY A 83 -25.62 5.47 25.40
C GLY A 83 -24.90 5.86 24.12
N HIS A 84 -23.57 5.98 24.14
CA HIS A 84 -22.78 6.23 22.93
C HIS A 84 -23.00 5.16 21.86
N SER A 85 -22.97 5.53 20.59
CA SER A 85 -23.35 4.65 19.47
C SER A 85 -22.60 3.32 19.45
N GLU A 86 -21.27 3.29 19.67
CA GLU A 86 -20.49 2.04 19.78
C GLU A 86 -20.97 1.15 20.93
N ARG A 87 -21.43 1.71 22.06
CA ARG A 87 -21.94 0.91 23.18
C ARG A 87 -23.27 0.25 22.85
N ARG A 88 -24.13 0.95 22.11
CA ARG A 88 -25.38 0.37 21.59
C ARG A 88 -25.11 -0.72 20.58
N GLN A 89 -24.22 -0.44 19.61
CA GLN A 89 -23.94 -1.33 18.48
C GLN A 89 -23.14 -2.57 18.88
N TYR A 90 -22.06 -2.41 19.63
CA TYR A 90 -21.10 -3.49 19.89
C TYR A 90 -21.26 -4.13 21.27
N PHE A 91 -21.81 -3.39 22.24
CA PHE A 91 -21.92 -3.83 23.63
C PHE A 91 -23.38 -4.02 24.08
N GLY A 92 -24.34 -3.85 23.17
CA GLY A 92 -25.75 -4.18 23.40
C GLY A 92 -26.48 -3.24 24.36
N GLU A 93 -26.03 -1.99 24.51
CA GLU A 93 -26.76 -1.01 25.32
C GLU A 93 -28.11 -0.65 24.69
N THR A 94 -29.16 -0.77 25.50
CA THR A 94 -30.54 -0.43 25.15
C THR A 94 -30.95 0.90 25.79
N ASP A 95 -32.06 1.48 25.33
CA ASP A 95 -32.63 2.69 25.91
C ASP A 95 -32.91 2.52 27.42
N ASP A 96 -33.38 1.35 27.84
CA ASP A 96 -33.59 1.01 29.26
C ASP A 96 -32.28 1.04 30.05
N THR A 97 -31.21 0.44 29.52
CA THR A 97 -29.92 0.47 30.22
C THR A 97 -29.32 1.87 30.27
N VAL A 98 -29.51 2.68 29.21
CA VAL A 98 -29.07 4.07 29.18
C VAL A 98 -29.81 4.91 30.22
N GLN A 99 -31.12 4.72 30.36
CA GLN A 99 -31.91 5.33 31.42
C GLN A 99 -31.36 4.97 32.80
N MET A 100 -31.13 3.68 33.07
CA MET A 100 -30.62 3.23 34.36
C MET A 100 -29.25 3.84 34.68
N ARG A 101 -28.32 3.89 33.71
CA ARG A 101 -26.99 4.51 33.87
C ARG A 101 -27.11 6.01 34.13
N ALA A 102 -27.91 6.70 33.31
CA ALA A 102 -28.11 8.15 33.42
C ALA A 102 -28.71 8.53 34.77
N GLN A 103 -29.81 7.87 35.17
CA GLN A 103 -30.48 8.13 36.43
C GLN A 103 -29.55 7.90 37.62
N HIS A 104 -28.87 6.75 37.67
CA HIS A 104 -27.99 6.42 38.79
C HIS A 104 -26.80 7.38 38.89
N ALA A 105 -26.21 7.77 37.76
CA ALA A 105 -25.13 8.75 37.73
C ALA A 105 -25.58 10.14 38.21
N LEU A 106 -26.74 10.61 37.77
CA LEU A 106 -27.31 11.89 38.18
C LEU A 106 -27.65 11.89 39.69
N GLU A 107 -28.27 10.81 40.20
CA GLU A 107 -28.57 10.65 41.63
C GLU A 107 -27.31 10.62 42.51
N ALA A 108 -26.19 10.09 41.98
CA ALA A 108 -24.89 10.11 42.62
C ALA A 108 -24.16 11.46 42.52
N GLY A 109 -24.71 12.45 41.80
CA GLY A 109 -24.14 13.78 41.63
C GLY A 109 -23.09 13.89 40.51
N LEU A 110 -23.02 12.91 39.61
CA LEU A 110 -22.22 13.00 38.39
C LEU A 110 -22.99 13.75 37.28
N GLY A 111 -22.27 14.52 36.48
CA GLY A 111 -22.79 15.00 35.19
C GLY A 111 -23.00 13.85 34.21
N VAL A 112 -24.01 13.95 33.35
CA VAL A 112 -24.31 12.94 32.33
C VAL A 112 -24.38 13.58 30.96
N ILE A 113 -23.63 13.02 30.01
CA ILE A 113 -23.81 13.25 28.57
C ILE A 113 -24.50 12.01 28.01
N ALA A 114 -25.80 12.12 27.71
CA ALA A 114 -26.59 11.04 27.14
C ALA A 114 -26.60 11.13 25.61
N CYS A 115 -26.00 10.16 24.95
CA CYS A 115 -25.92 10.13 23.49
C CYS A 115 -27.18 9.53 22.86
N VAL A 116 -27.68 10.22 21.84
CA VAL A 116 -28.86 9.85 21.05
C VAL A 116 -28.58 10.07 19.56
N GLY A 117 -29.17 9.26 18.70
CA GLY A 117 -29.00 9.36 17.26
C GLY A 117 -29.46 8.11 16.53
N GLU A 118 -29.79 8.29 15.27
CA GLU A 118 -30.29 7.26 14.36
C GLU A 118 -29.18 6.66 13.49
N LEU A 119 -29.42 5.42 13.05
CA LEU A 119 -28.62 4.75 12.03
C LEU A 119 -28.90 5.33 10.65
N GLU A 120 -27.97 5.13 9.71
CA GLU A 120 -28.12 5.58 8.32
C GLU A 120 -29.43 5.08 7.69
N ALA A 121 -29.73 3.78 7.86
CA ALA A 121 -30.93 3.18 7.31
C ALA A 121 -32.22 3.76 7.93
N GLU A 122 -32.19 4.20 9.19
CA GLU A 122 -33.32 4.86 9.86
C GLU A 122 -33.51 6.28 9.30
N ARG A 123 -32.41 7.02 9.09
CA ARG A 123 -32.43 8.34 8.43
C ARG A 123 -33.01 8.26 7.02
N GLU A 124 -32.57 7.30 6.22
CA GLU A 124 -33.05 7.11 4.84
C GLU A 124 -34.54 6.75 4.77
N ARG A 125 -35.09 6.13 5.82
CA ARG A 125 -36.53 5.86 5.95
C ARG A 125 -37.32 7.04 6.52
N GLY A 126 -36.67 8.13 6.92
CA GLY A 126 -37.31 9.29 7.54
C GLY A 126 -37.71 9.07 8.99
N GLU A 127 -37.03 8.16 9.71
CA GLU A 127 -37.39 7.73 11.07
C GLU A 127 -36.62 8.50 12.17
N THR A 128 -35.85 9.55 11.83
CA THR A 128 -35.01 10.31 12.80
C THR A 128 -35.81 10.76 14.02
N GLU A 129 -36.98 11.39 13.85
CA GLU A 129 -37.80 11.85 14.98
C GLU A 129 -38.34 10.70 15.84
N ASP A 130 -38.67 9.55 15.23
CA ASP A 130 -39.17 8.39 15.96
C ASP A 130 -38.07 7.78 16.84
N VAL A 131 -36.85 7.70 16.32
CA VAL A 131 -35.66 7.27 17.07
C VAL A 131 -35.36 8.24 18.20
N LEU A 132 -35.30 9.55 17.92
CA LEU A 132 -35.03 10.57 18.94
C LEU A 132 -36.11 10.57 20.03
N ARG A 133 -37.38 10.43 19.66
CA ARG A 133 -38.48 10.35 20.63
C ARG A 133 -38.34 9.14 21.55
N ARG A 134 -37.96 7.99 21.00
CA ARG A 134 -37.71 6.75 21.79
C ARG A 134 -36.54 6.92 22.74
N GLN A 135 -35.40 7.41 22.24
CA GLN A 135 -34.15 7.49 23.00
C GLN A 135 -34.14 8.65 24.02
N VAL A 136 -34.73 9.79 23.70
CA VAL A 136 -34.85 10.93 24.63
C VAL A 136 -35.96 10.67 25.65
N GLY A 137 -37.04 10.00 25.24
CA GLY A 137 -38.21 9.75 26.08
C GLY A 137 -37.97 8.87 27.31
N VAL A 138 -36.83 8.17 27.38
CA VAL A 138 -36.42 7.41 28.57
C VAL A 138 -35.62 8.24 29.58
N LEU A 139 -35.17 9.45 29.21
CA LEU A 139 -34.41 10.34 30.08
C LEU A 139 -35.33 11.21 30.93
N SER A 140 -34.85 11.63 32.11
CA SER A 140 -35.56 12.54 33.02
C SER A 140 -34.85 13.89 33.12
N PRO A 141 -35.57 15.03 33.16
CA PRO A 141 -34.94 16.35 33.31
C PRO A 141 -34.08 16.44 34.57
N HIS A 142 -32.85 16.96 34.43
CA HIS A 142 -31.93 17.18 35.55
C HIS A 142 -30.94 18.30 35.22
N GLU A 143 -30.50 19.08 36.20
CA GLU A 143 -29.57 20.21 36.02
C GLU A 143 -28.13 19.81 35.60
N HIS A 144 -27.85 18.51 35.60
CA HIS A 144 -26.55 17.92 35.27
C HIS A 144 -26.63 16.98 34.07
N LEU A 145 -27.79 16.92 33.42
CA LEU A 145 -28.01 16.16 32.21
C LEU A 145 -27.78 17.05 30.99
N VAL A 146 -27.02 16.51 30.04
CA VAL A 146 -26.82 17.06 28.70
C VAL A 146 -27.11 15.95 27.70
N VAL A 147 -27.77 16.29 26.59
CA VAL A 147 -28.00 15.35 25.49
C VAL A 147 -26.96 15.60 24.41
N ALA A 148 -26.33 14.56 23.88
CA ALA A 148 -25.48 14.65 22.70
C ALA A 148 -26.21 14.02 21.52
N TYR A 149 -26.56 14.84 20.51
CA TYR A 149 -27.09 14.34 19.25
C TYR A 149 -25.94 13.89 18.36
N GLU A 150 -25.87 12.58 18.15
CA GLU A 150 -24.81 11.85 17.47
C GLU A 150 -25.42 10.95 16.38
N PRO A 151 -25.82 11.51 15.23
CA PRO A 151 -26.31 10.71 14.12
C PRO A 151 -25.22 9.70 13.73
N VAL A 152 -25.51 8.40 13.88
CA VAL A 152 -24.48 7.34 13.78
C VAL A 152 -23.85 7.33 12.39
N TRP A 153 -24.63 7.67 11.37
CA TRP A 153 -24.19 7.80 9.99
C TRP A 153 -23.22 8.96 9.75
N ALA A 154 -23.07 9.89 10.70
CA ALA A 154 -22.13 11.00 10.64
C ALA A 154 -20.90 10.78 11.52
N ILE A 155 -20.67 9.58 12.08
CA ILE A 155 -19.54 9.29 12.96
C ILE A 155 -18.57 8.35 12.25
N GLY A 156 -17.38 8.84 11.89
CA GLY A 156 -16.31 8.00 11.31
C GLY A 156 -16.60 7.47 9.89
N THR A 157 -17.67 7.93 9.24
CA THR A 157 -18.10 7.49 7.89
C THR A 157 -17.65 8.44 6.77
N GLY A 158 -17.07 9.60 7.11
CA GLY A 158 -16.76 10.68 6.17
C GLY A 158 -17.96 11.52 5.72
N LYS A 159 -19.20 11.16 6.12
CA LYS A 159 -20.40 11.98 5.92
C LYS A 159 -20.59 12.91 7.12
N THR A 160 -21.01 14.14 6.88
CA THR A 160 -21.28 15.14 7.93
C THR A 160 -22.72 15.65 7.80
N ALA A 161 -23.42 15.83 8.92
CA ALA A 161 -24.71 16.51 8.88
C ALA A 161 -24.52 17.97 8.49
N THR A 162 -25.46 18.51 7.71
CA THR A 162 -25.48 19.95 7.43
C THR A 162 -25.94 20.71 8.68
N PRO A 163 -25.63 22.02 8.80
CA PRO A 163 -26.12 22.85 9.90
C PRO A 163 -27.64 22.79 10.06
N GLU A 164 -28.40 22.71 8.98
CA GLU A 164 -29.87 22.60 9.01
C GLU A 164 -30.33 21.27 9.62
N ILE A 165 -29.68 20.16 9.27
CA ILE A 165 -30.00 18.84 9.84
C ILE A 165 -29.71 18.83 11.34
N ALA A 166 -28.58 19.39 11.76
CA ALA A 166 -28.24 19.52 13.17
C ALA A 166 -29.28 20.38 13.91
N GLN A 167 -29.63 21.53 13.34
CA GLN A 167 -30.62 22.45 13.89
C GLN A 167 -32.01 21.80 14.05
N GLU A 168 -32.51 21.11 13.03
CA GLU A 168 -33.82 20.42 13.07
C GLU A 168 -33.87 19.36 14.17
N ALA A 169 -32.84 18.51 14.26
CA ALA A 169 -32.77 17.47 15.28
C ALA A 169 -32.65 18.04 16.69
N HIS A 170 -31.83 19.08 16.87
CA HIS A 170 -31.67 19.76 18.16
C HIS A 170 -32.96 20.43 18.62
N ALA A 171 -33.64 21.17 17.75
CA ALA A 171 -34.95 21.77 18.04
C ALA A 171 -35.98 20.71 18.44
N PHE A 172 -35.97 19.56 17.76
CA PHE A 172 -36.84 18.44 18.11
C PHE A 172 -36.52 17.84 19.48
N ILE A 173 -35.24 17.58 19.80
CA ILE A 173 -34.82 17.07 21.11
C ILE A 173 -35.23 18.05 22.23
N LYS A 174 -35.01 19.36 22.04
CA LYS A 174 -35.41 20.39 23.00
C LYS A 174 -36.93 20.48 23.18
N SER A 175 -37.71 20.10 22.17
CA SER A 175 -39.17 20.02 22.30
C SER A 175 -39.63 18.85 23.20
N LEU A 176 -38.79 17.82 23.38
CA LEU A 176 -39.08 16.64 24.19
C LEU A 176 -38.53 16.75 25.61
N LEU A 177 -37.36 17.39 25.78
CA LEU A 177 -36.64 17.45 27.05
C LEU A 177 -35.95 18.81 27.21
N ASP A 178 -36.18 19.46 28.36
CA ASP A 178 -35.50 20.70 28.74
C ASP A 178 -34.09 20.37 29.26
N ALA A 179 -33.13 20.26 28.34
CA ALA A 179 -31.72 20.02 28.61
C ALA A 179 -30.85 20.66 27.51
N PRO A 180 -29.58 21.03 27.80
CA PRO A 180 -28.64 21.41 26.76
C PRO A 180 -28.42 20.27 25.76
N VAL A 181 -28.30 20.62 24.48
CA VAL A 181 -28.08 19.67 23.38
C VAL A 181 -26.77 19.99 22.66
N LEU A 182 -25.82 19.05 22.72
CA LEU A 182 -24.54 19.11 22.01
C LEU A 182 -24.63 18.37 20.69
N TYR A 183 -23.96 18.88 19.66
CA TYR A 183 -23.82 18.16 18.40
C TYR A 183 -22.54 17.30 18.42
N GLY A 184 -22.63 16.01 18.06
CA GLY A 184 -21.49 15.08 18.09
C GLY A 184 -21.21 14.30 16.79
N GLY A 185 -21.87 14.64 15.68
CA GLY A 185 -21.61 13.99 14.39
C GLY A 185 -20.42 14.58 13.61
N SER A 186 -19.21 14.06 13.80
CA SER A 186 -17.99 14.50 13.09
C SER A 186 -17.77 16.02 13.09
N VAL A 187 -17.73 16.61 14.28
CA VAL A 187 -17.32 18.01 14.47
C VAL A 187 -15.82 18.14 14.17
N LYS A 188 -15.49 19.02 13.22
CA LYS A 188 -14.12 19.32 12.79
C LYS A 188 -13.92 20.85 12.76
N PRO A 189 -12.66 21.35 12.78
CA PRO A 189 -12.40 22.78 12.71
C PRO A 189 -13.10 23.48 11.52
N GLU A 190 -13.26 22.79 10.39
CA GLU A 190 -13.81 23.36 9.16
C GLU A 190 -15.33 23.53 9.18
N ASN A 191 -16.06 22.75 9.99
CA ASN A 191 -17.52 22.79 10.07
C ASN A 191 -18.06 23.30 11.41
N ALA A 192 -17.19 23.42 12.43
CA ALA A 192 -17.59 23.78 13.79
C ALA A 192 -18.26 25.15 13.85
N GLU A 193 -17.77 26.15 13.10
CA GLU A 193 -18.33 27.51 13.13
C GLU A 193 -19.80 27.51 12.69
N GLU A 194 -20.13 26.88 11.56
CA GLU A 194 -21.48 26.85 11.02
C GLU A 194 -22.45 26.02 11.86
N LEU A 195 -21.97 24.90 12.42
CA LEU A 195 -22.76 24.04 13.31
C LEU A 195 -23.06 24.74 14.64
N LEU A 196 -22.06 25.37 15.26
CA LEU A 196 -22.19 26.05 16.54
C LEU A 196 -22.92 27.39 16.43
N ALA A 197 -23.06 27.94 15.23
CA ALA A 197 -23.87 29.15 14.98
C ALA A 197 -25.38 28.87 14.98
N GLN A 198 -25.81 27.59 14.96
CA GLN A 198 -27.23 27.23 14.93
C GLN A 198 -27.92 27.53 16.27
N PRO A 199 -29.14 28.11 16.28
CA PRO A 199 -29.81 28.57 17.51
C PRO A 199 -30.01 27.51 18.59
N ASP A 200 -30.25 26.24 18.20
CA ASP A 200 -30.56 25.16 19.13
C ASP A 200 -29.35 24.28 19.46
N VAL A 201 -28.15 24.61 18.96
CA VAL A 201 -26.90 23.91 19.26
C VAL A 201 -26.20 24.59 20.44
N ASP A 202 -26.17 23.95 21.61
CA ASP A 202 -25.60 24.53 22.84
C ASP A 202 -24.10 24.27 23.01
N GLY A 203 -23.52 23.48 22.10
CA GLY A 203 -22.12 23.09 22.11
C GLY A 203 -21.83 21.85 21.27
N ALA A 204 -20.66 21.23 21.49
CA ALA A 204 -20.19 20.08 20.71
C ALA A 204 -19.71 18.93 21.59
N HIS A 205 -19.97 17.70 21.13
CA HIS A 205 -19.38 16.46 21.63
C HIS A 205 -18.42 15.92 20.56
N ALA A 206 -17.20 16.45 20.55
CA ALA A 206 -16.21 16.12 19.52
C ALA A 206 -15.51 14.80 19.84
N VAL A 207 -15.37 13.95 18.83
CA VAL A 207 -14.53 12.76 18.92
C VAL A 207 -13.12 13.12 18.44
N GLU A 208 -12.12 12.90 19.28
CA GLU A 208 -10.73 12.96 18.82
C GLU A 208 -10.38 11.60 18.18
N LEU A 209 -10.25 11.59 16.86
CA LEU A 209 -9.70 10.48 16.08
C LEU A 209 -8.35 10.92 15.50
N SER A 210 -7.45 9.97 15.32
CA SER A 210 -6.20 10.10 14.55
C SER A 210 -6.42 10.79 13.19
N GLY A 211 -5.47 11.60 12.72
CA GLY A 211 -5.58 12.31 11.44
C GLY A 211 -4.26 12.85 10.87
N THR A 212 -4.37 13.51 9.72
CA THR A 212 -3.25 14.06 8.91
C THR A 212 -3.39 15.58 8.72
N PRO A 213 -3.42 16.39 9.79
CA PRO A 213 -3.72 17.82 9.70
C PRO A 213 -2.73 18.60 8.83
N VAL A 214 -1.46 18.17 8.74
CA VAL A 214 -0.48 18.84 7.88
C VAL A 214 -0.83 18.60 6.41
N PHE A 215 -0.98 17.34 6.01
CA PHE A 215 -1.32 17.00 4.63
C PHE A 215 -2.68 17.59 4.23
N ASP A 216 -3.68 17.53 5.10
CA ASP A 216 -5.02 18.10 4.86
C ASP A 216 -4.95 19.61 4.60
N ALA A 217 -4.15 20.34 5.40
CA ALA A 217 -3.94 21.77 5.21
C ALA A 217 -3.19 22.08 3.91
N LEU A 218 -2.17 21.29 3.56
CA LEU A 218 -1.43 21.43 2.31
C LEU A 218 -2.33 21.18 1.10
N TRP A 219 -3.14 20.13 1.15
CA TRP A 219 -4.10 19.79 0.10
C TRP A 219 -5.15 20.89 -0.09
N ALA A 220 -5.70 21.44 0.99
CA ALA A 220 -6.70 22.51 0.91
C ALA A 220 -6.12 23.82 0.37
N ARG A 221 -4.85 24.11 0.68
CA ARG A 221 -4.21 25.40 0.37
C ARG A 221 -3.57 25.44 -1.02
N TYR A 222 -2.89 24.38 -1.42
CA TYR A 222 -1.99 24.39 -2.57
C TYR A 222 -2.57 23.66 -3.79
N PRO A 223 -2.12 24.01 -5.01
CA PRO A 223 -2.46 23.26 -6.23
C PRO A 223 -2.13 21.77 -6.09
N HIS A 224 -3.11 20.93 -6.42
CA HIS A 224 -2.99 19.49 -6.27
C HIS A 224 -3.67 18.72 -7.41
N THR A 225 -3.23 17.49 -7.62
CA THR A 225 -3.77 16.53 -8.58
C THR A 225 -3.49 15.09 -8.10
N THR A 226 -3.74 14.10 -8.95
CA THR A 226 -3.38 12.69 -8.72
C THR A 226 -2.54 12.14 -9.87
N LEU A 227 -1.66 11.20 -9.54
CA LEU A 227 -0.82 10.49 -10.49
C LEU A 227 -1.21 9.01 -10.57
N ASP A 228 -1.25 8.46 -11.78
CA ASP A 228 -1.34 7.01 -11.95
C ASP A 228 0.01 6.36 -11.59
N ALA A 229 -0.02 5.42 -10.65
CA ALA A 229 1.15 4.76 -10.04
C ALA A 229 1.13 3.22 -10.19
N SER A 230 0.29 2.70 -11.08
CA SER A 230 0.09 1.26 -11.27
C SER A 230 -0.12 0.91 -12.75
N GLY A 231 0.02 -0.38 -13.05
CA GLY A 231 -0.17 -0.94 -14.39
C GLY A 231 0.65 -0.24 -15.48
N ARG A 232 -0.01 0.02 -16.62
CA ARG A 232 0.67 0.53 -17.82
C ARG A 232 1.32 1.90 -17.63
N ALA A 233 0.80 2.73 -16.72
CA ALA A 233 1.34 4.05 -16.41
C ALA A 233 2.76 4.00 -15.80
N VAL A 234 3.18 2.85 -15.28
CA VAL A 234 4.51 2.63 -14.71
C VAL A 234 5.24 1.44 -15.37
N GLY A 235 4.78 1.00 -16.54
CA GLY A 235 5.44 -0.06 -17.30
C GLY A 235 5.15 -1.48 -16.79
N LEU A 236 4.08 -1.64 -16.00
CA LEU A 236 3.56 -2.93 -15.56
C LEU A 236 2.36 -3.39 -16.44
N PRO A 237 2.02 -4.69 -16.42
CA PRO A 237 0.77 -5.20 -16.96
C PRO A 237 -0.45 -4.46 -16.42
N GLU A 238 -1.50 -4.37 -17.24
CA GLU A 238 -2.76 -3.72 -16.85
C GLU A 238 -3.36 -4.37 -15.59
N GLY A 239 -3.81 -3.54 -14.64
CA GLY A 239 -4.37 -3.97 -13.37
C GLY A 239 -3.34 -4.38 -12.31
N GLN A 240 -2.05 -4.50 -12.64
CA GLN A 240 -1.02 -4.83 -11.67
C GLN A 240 -0.68 -3.62 -10.79
N MET A 241 -0.72 -3.81 -9.46
CA MET A 241 -0.32 -2.81 -8.48
C MET A 241 1.13 -2.34 -8.67
N GLY A 242 1.39 -1.07 -8.35
CA GLY A 242 2.75 -0.52 -8.31
C GLY A 242 3.60 -1.13 -7.20
N ASN A 243 4.88 -0.79 -7.18
CA ASN A 243 5.80 -1.09 -6.09
C ASN A 243 6.95 -0.08 -6.09
N SER A 244 7.73 -0.04 -5.00
CA SER A 244 8.72 1.01 -4.85
C SER A 244 9.87 1.00 -5.85
N GLU A 245 10.31 -0.18 -6.31
CA GLU A 245 11.34 -0.28 -7.34
C GLU A 245 10.87 0.37 -8.64
N VAL A 246 9.70 -0.03 -9.12
CA VAL A 246 9.12 0.48 -10.37
C VAL A 246 8.73 1.96 -10.23
N GLY A 247 8.16 2.34 -9.09
CA GLY A 247 7.72 3.71 -8.82
C GLY A 247 8.90 4.69 -8.81
N HIS A 248 9.95 4.43 -8.02
CA HIS A 248 11.11 5.32 -7.94
C HIS A 248 11.92 5.36 -9.23
N LEU A 249 12.02 4.24 -9.94
CA LEU A 249 12.67 4.19 -11.25
C LEU A 249 11.89 5.02 -12.29
N THR A 250 10.56 4.93 -12.30
CA THR A 250 9.70 5.72 -13.20
C THR A 250 9.80 7.20 -12.87
N ILE A 251 9.75 7.56 -11.58
CA ILE A 251 9.92 8.93 -11.12
C ILE A 251 11.29 9.47 -11.55
N GLY A 252 12.39 8.84 -11.12
CA GLY A 252 13.73 9.37 -11.33
C GLY A 252 14.17 9.43 -12.79
N SER A 253 13.63 8.55 -13.64
CA SER A 253 13.92 8.54 -15.08
C SER A 253 13.05 9.49 -15.91
N GLY A 254 11.93 9.99 -15.36
CA GLY A 254 11.00 10.86 -16.10
C GLY A 254 10.38 10.19 -17.32
N ARG A 255 10.26 8.85 -17.32
CA ARG A 255 9.68 8.05 -18.40
C ARG A 255 9.13 6.73 -17.90
N ILE A 256 8.24 6.14 -18.68
CA ILE A 256 7.72 4.80 -18.44
C ILE A 256 8.76 3.77 -18.90
N LEU A 257 9.15 2.87 -18.01
CA LEU A 257 10.07 1.78 -18.29
C LEU A 257 9.34 0.45 -18.16
N ASP A 258 9.08 -0.20 -19.30
CA ASP A 258 8.44 -1.51 -19.30
C ASP A 258 9.29 -2.52 -18.54
N GLN A 259 8.71 -3.12 -17.50
CA GLN A 259 9.27 -4.27 -16.84
C GLN A 259 9.31 -5.46 -17.80
N ASP A 260 10.24 -6.41 -17.60
CA ASP A 260 10.50 -7.47 -18.57
C ASP A 260 9.25 -8.21 -19.06
N LEU A 261 8.30 -8.55 -18.17
CA LEU A 261 7.03 -9.15 -18.56
C LEU A 261 6.27 -8.26 -19.55
N GLN A 262 6.07 -7.00 -19.20
CA GLN A 262 5.32 -6.05 -20.02
C GLN A 262 6.07 -5.69 -21.31
N ARG A 263 7.39 -5.63 -21.27
CA ARG A 263 8.26 -5.39 -22.41
C ARG A 263 8.12 -6.50 -23.45
N VAL A 264 8.14 -7.76 -22.99
CA VAL A 264 7.91 -8.92 -23.86
C VAL A 264 6.46 -8.92 -24.39
N ASN A 265 5.47 -8.64 -23.53
CA ASN A 265 4.06 -8.54 -23.95
C ASN A 265 3.86 -7.48 -25.04
N ARG A 266 4.38 -6.27 -24.83
CA ARG A 266 4.31 -5.16 -25.79
C ARG A 266 5.00 -5.53 -27.11
N ALA A 267 6.17 -6.17 -27.05
CA ALA A 267 6.84 -6.63 -28.27
C ALA A 267 6.01 -7.67 -29.05
N ILE A 268 5.24 -8.53 -28.36
CA ILE A 268 4.32 -9.46 -29.00
C ILE A 268 3.13 -8.72 -29.63
N GLU A 269 2.53 -7.79 -28.90
CA GLU A 269 1.39 -6.96 -29.36
C GLU A 269 1.76 -6.12 -30.59
N GLU A 270 2.92 -5.47 -30.58
CA GLU A 270 3.42 -4.61 -31.67
C GLU A 270 4.07 -5.41 -32.81
N GLY A 271 4.31 -6.70 -32.61
CA GLY A 271 4.90 -7.60 -33.59
C GLY A 271 6.43 -7.62 -33.65
N SER A 272 7.11 -6.71 -32.95
CA SER A 272 8.58 -6.63 -32.89
C SER A 272 9.24 -7.88 -32.28
N PHE A 273 8.51 -8.65 -31.46
CA PHE A 273 8.92 -9.96 -30.95
C PHE A 273 9.26 -10.94 -32.09
N PHE A 274 8.49 -10.92 -33.18
CA PHE A 274 8.65 -11.84 -34.31
C PHE A 274 9.81 -11.46 -35.24
N GLU A 275 10.37 -10.26 -35.07
CA GLU A 275 11.52 -9.74 -35.81
C GLU A 275 12.80 -9.72 -34.95
N ASN A 276 12.71 -10.09 -33.67
CA ASN A 276 13.82 -10.06 -32.75
C ASN A 276 15.00 -10.92 -33.24
N ALA A 277 16.15 -10.28 -33.44
CA ALA A 277 17.30 -10.91 -34.08
C ALA A 277 17.83 -12.14 -33.32
N ALA A 278 17.79 -12.15 -31.99
CA ALA A 278 18.26 -13.28 -31.19
C ALA A 278 17.30 -14.48 -31.28
N LEU A 279 15.99 -14.22 -31.23
CA LEU A 279 14.96 -15.25 -31.34
C LEU A 279 14.92 -15.83 -32.76
N VAL A 280 14.81 -14.98 -33.80
CA VAL A 280 14.86 -15.41 -35.20
C VAL A 280 16.18 -16.14 -35.50
N GLY A 281 17.29 -15.61 -34.98
CA GLY A 281 18.61 -16.21 -35.12
C GLY A 281 18.69 -17.63 -34.58
N ALA A 282 17.99 -17.97 -33.49
CA ALA A 282 17.97 -19.36 -32.98
C ALA A 282 17.33 -20.32 -33.99
N PHE A 283 16.21 -19.93 -34.60
CA PHE A 283 15.54 -20.74 -35.62
C PHE A 283 16.39 -20.87 -36.90
N GLU A 284 17.00 -19.77 -37.37
CA GLU A 284 17.87 -19.80 -38.56
C GLU A 284 19.12 -20.65 -38.34
N ARG A 285 19.73 -20.59 -37.16
CA ARG A 285 20.87 -21.44 -36.78
C ARG A 285 20.51 -22.93 -36.82
N ALA A 286 19.37 -23.32 -36.24
CA ALA A 286 18.89 -24.71 -36.29
C ALA A 286 18.53 -25.16 -37.71
N LYS A 287 17.86 -24.30 -38.48
CA LYS A 287 17.48 -24.55 -39.88
C LYS A 287 18.70 -24.78 -40.77
N HIS A 288 19.72 -23.93 -40.65
CA HIS A 288 20.98 -24.07 -41.39
C HIS A 288 21.70 -25.39 -41.08
N ARG A 289 21.66 -25.84 -39.82
CA ARG A 289 22.26 -27.11 -39.39
C ARG A 289 21.41 -28.33 -39.70
N GLY A 290 20.16 -28.14 -40.14
CA GLY A 290 19.21 -29.24 -40.27
C GLY A 290 18.91 -29.91 -38.93
N THR A 291 18.87 -29.14 -37.83
CA THR A 291 18.64 -29.59 -36.44
C THR A 291 17.37 -28.95 -35.83
N ASN A 292 16.97 -29.35 -34.62
CA ASN A 292 15.72 -28.96 -33.98
C ASN A 292 15.86 -27.65 -33.18
N VAL A 293 14.72 -27.08 -32.80
CA VAL A 293 14.63 -25.98 -31.82
C VAL A 293 13.91 -26.47 -30.57
N HIS A 294 14.45 -26.14 -29.40
CA HIS A 294 13.89 -26.53 -28.10
C HIS A 294 13.49 -25.29 -27.30
N LEU A 295 12.25 -25.24 -26.84
CA LEU A 295 11.72 -24.16 -26.01
C LEU A 295 11.68 -24.63 -24.56
N LEU A 296 12.47 -23.99 -23.69
CA LEU A 296 12.63 -24.35 -22.27
C LEU A 296 12.10 -23.21 -21.41
N GLY A 297 11.29 -23.52 -20.40
CA GLY A 297 10.83 -22.48 -19.48
C GLY A 297 9.60 -22.87 -18.67
N LEU A 298 9.29 -22.03 -17.70
CA LEU A 298 8.14 -22.19 -16.81
C LEU A 298 6.84 -21.98 -17.59
N VAL A 299 5.87 -22.88 -17.44
CA VAL A 299 4.58 -22.82 -18.13
C VAL A 299 3.47 -22.60 -17.11
N SER A 300 3.04 -21.35 -16.99
CA SER A 300 1.89 -20.94 -16.19
C SER A 300 1.44 -19.53 -16.61
N TYR A 301 0.34 -19.07 -16.00
CA TYR A 301 -0.12 -17.67 -16.04
C TYR A 301 0.47 -16.82 -14.88
N GLY A 302 1.55 -17.28 -14.25
CA GLY A 302 2.08 -16.64 -13.04
C GLY A 302 2.74 -15.27 -13.26
N GLY A 303 3.41 -15.05 -14.41
CA GLY A 303 3.98 -13.74 -14.75
C GLY A 303 5.19 -13.31 -13.91
N VAL A 304 5.74 -14.18 -13.05
CA VAL A 304 6.91 -13.85 -12.21
C VAL A 304 8.23 -14.20 -12.90
N HIS A 305 8.31 -15.37 -13.53
CA HIS A 305 9.52 -15.84 -14.22
C HIS A 305 9.34 -15.98 -15.74
N SER A 306 8.11 -16.20 -16.20
CA SER A 306 7.72 -16.38 -17.59
C SER A 306 6.21 -16.14 -17.72
N HIS A 307 5.68 -16.22 -18.94
CA HIS A 307 4.25 -16.31 -19.19
C HIS A 307 3.96 -17.30 -20.33
N ILE A 308 2.87 -18.09 -20.22
CA ILE A 308 2.49 -19.06 -21.26
C ILE A 308 2.26 -18.41 -22.63
N ASP A 309 1.84 -17.15 -22.67
CA ASP A 309 1.67 -16.43 -23.93
C ASP A 309 3.00 -16.12 -24.64
N HIS A 310 4.11 -16.02 -23.91
CA HIS A 310 5.44 -15.89 -24.52
C HIS A 310 5.82 -17.19 -25.23
N LEU A 311 5.51 -18.34 -24.63
CA LEU A 311 5.67 -19.65 -25.28
C LEU A 311 4.78 -19.76 -26.52
N ARG A 312 3.52 -19.31 -26.46
CA ARG A 312 2.63 -19.27 -27.64
C ARG A 312 3.19 -18.40 -28.76
N ALA A 313 3.74 -17.24 -28.43
CA ALA A 313 4.39 -16.37 -29.40
C ALA A 313 5.63 -17.03 -30.03
N LEU A 314 6.42 -17.79 -29.27
CA LEU A 314 7.54 -18.58 -29.80
C LEU A 314 7.08 -19.71 -30.73
N LEU A 315 5.97 -20.38 -30.43
CA LEU A 315 5.38 -21.40 -31.32
C LEU A 315 4.86 -20.77 -32.62
N GLU A 316 4.26 -19.59 -32.56
CA GLU A 316 3.87 -18.82 -33.74
C GLU A 316 5.10 -18.37 -34.54
N LEU A 317 6.16 -17.91 -33.87
CA LEU A 317 7.43 -17.59 -34.52
C LEU A 317 8.01 -18.82 -35.24
N ALA A 318 7.99 -19.99 -34.60
CA ALA A 318 8.42 -21.25 -35.21
C ALA A 318 7.63 -21.56 -36.50
N ARG A 319 6.31 -21.32 -36.50
CA ARG A 319 5.47 -21.45 -37.70
C ARG A 319 5.88 -20.48 -38.80
N ARG A 320 6.13 -19.21 -38.46
CA ARG A 320 6.59 -18.17 -39.41
C ARG A 320 7.95 -18.50 -40.03
N GLN A 321 8.85 -19.13 -39.27
CA GLN A 321 10.17 -19.56 -39.75
C GLN A 321 10.15 -20.90 -40.52
N GLY A 322 8.98 -21.57 -40.61
CA GLY A 322 8.83 -22.87 -41.24
C GLY A 322 9.43 -24.04 -40.43
N MET A 323 9.52 -23.89 -39.11
CA MET A 323 10.18 -24.81 -38.18
C MET A 323 9.22 -25.47 -37.18
N ALA A 324 7.89 -25.32 -37.37
CA ALA A 324 6.88 -25.84 -36.43
C ALA A 324 7.00 -27.34 -36.14
N GLU A 325 7.25 -28.18 -37.15
CA GLU A 325 7.40 -29.64 -36.99
C GLU A 325 8.71 -30.05 -36.30
N ARG A 326 9.65 -29.12 -36.17
CA ARG A 326 11.00 -29.34 -35.62
C ARG A 326 11.23 -28.54 -34.35
N THR A 327 10.14 -28.09 -33.71
CA THR A 327 10.15 -27.31 -32.48
C THR A 327 9.53 -28.12 -31.35
N PHE A 328 10.27 -28.29 -30.26
CA PHE A 328 9.89 -29.12 -29.13
C PHE A 328 9.90 -28.33 -27.82
N ILE A 329 8.98 -28.65 -26.90
CA ILE A 329 8.77 -27.91 -25.65
C ILE A 329 9.26 -28.75 -24.47
N HIS A 330 10.00 -28.12 -23.58
CA HIS A 330 10.40 -28.64 -22.27
C HIS A 330 9.74 -27.78 -21.17
N PRO A 331 8.44 -27.99 -20.89
CA PRO A 331 7.74 -27.26 -19.85
C PRO A 331 8.33 -27.50 -18.46
N PHE A 332 8.53 -26.42 -17.72
CA PHE A 332 8.74 -26.45 -16.28
C PHE A 332 7.40 -26.15 -15.58
N THR A 333 6.92 -27.04 -14.70
CA THR A 333 5.65 -26.85 -13.99
C THR A 333 5.81 -25.94 -12.77
N ASP A 334 4.81 -25.10 -12.51
CA ASP A 334 4.92 -23.97 -11.58
C ASP A 334 4.53 -24.33 -10.14
N GLY A 335 3.23 -24.25 -9.80
CA GLY A 335 2.70 -24.56 -8.49
C GLY A 335 3.05 -23.62 -7.34
N ARG A 336 3.76 -22.52 -7.63
CA ARG A 336 4.23 -21.56 -6.63
C ARG A 336 3.77 -20.14 -6.91
N ASP A 337 3.89 -19.69 -8.17
CA ASP A 337 3.37 -18.38 -8.58
C ASP A 337 1.88 -18.48 -8.97
N VAL A 338 1.36 -19.71 -9.07
CA VAL A 338 -0.05 -20.06 -9.30
C VAL A 338 -0.46 -21.23 -8.39
N SER A 339 -1.72 -21.67 -8.47
CA SER A 339 -2.23 -22.82 -7.71
C SER A 339 -1.32 -24.06 -7.83
N PRO A 340 -1.09 -24.83 -6.74
CA PRO A 340 -0.24 -26.03 -6.73
C PRO A 340 -0.65 -27.18 -7.68
N HIS A 341 -1.83 -27.10 -8.32
CA HIS A 341 -2.39 -28.14 -9.21
C HIS A 341 -2.90 -27.54 -10.53
N ALA A 342 -2.30 -26.45 -11.00
CA ALA A 342 -2.69 -25.76 -12.23
C ALA A 342 -2.08 -26.39 -13.49
N ALA A 343 -0.96 -27.10 -13.40
CA ALA A 343 -0.18 -27.55 -14.56
C ALA A 343 -0.97 -28.46 -15.51
N LEU A 344 -1.91 -29.28 -15.03
CA LEU A 344 -2.76 -30.09 -15.91
C LEU A 344 -3.57 -29.24 -16.90
N ARG A 345 -4.13 -28.13 -16.42
CA ARG A 345 -4.88 -27.19 -17.25
C ARG A 345 -3.92 -26.50 -18.22
N ASP A 346 -2.85 -25.91 -17.70
CA ASP A 346 -1.94 -25.07 -18.48
C ASP A 346 -1.21 -25.88 -19.57
N LEU A 347 -0.82 -27.14 -19.27
CA LEU A 347 -0.18 -28.04 -20.24
C LEU A 347 -1.16 -28.59 -21.27
N ALA A 348 -2.44 -28.75 -20.94
CA ALA A 348 -3.45 -29.21 -21.90
C ALA A 348 -3.69 -28.18 -23.03
N GLU A 349 -3.37 -26.92 -22.79
CA GLU A 349 -3.47 -25.83 -23.78
C GLU A 349 -2.35 -25.88 -24.83
N LEU A 350 -1.30 -26.67 -24.62
CA LEU A 350 -0.15 -26.79 -25.52
C LEU A 350 -0.33 -27.90 -26.58
N PRO A 351 0.36 -27.83 -27.73
CA PRO A 351 0.36 -28.92 -28.71
C PRO A 351 1.03 -30.17 -28.11
N GLN A 352 0.25 -31.18 -27.75
CA GLN A 352 0.75 -32.39 -27.08
C GLN A 352 1.84 -33.12 -27.88
N ALA A 353 1.83 -32.98 -29.21
CA ALA A 353 2.82 -33.57 -30.10
C ALA A 353 4.21 -32.90 -30.05
N THR A 354 4.34 -31.71 -29.45
CA THR A 354 5.63 -31.00 -29.38
C THR A 354 6.27 -31.10 -28.00
N ILE A 355 5.55 -31.56 -26.96
CA ILE A 355 6.09 -31.68 -25.61
C ILE A 355 7.07 -32.85 -25.55
N ALA A 356 8.32 -32.56 -25.22
CA ALA A 356 9.42 -33.52 -25.21
C ALA A 356 9.82 -33.96 -23.79
N SER A 357 9.63 -33.15 -22.77
CA SER A 357 9.84 -33.56 -21.37
C SER A 357 8.92 -32.78 -20.44
N VAL A 358 8.96 -33.06 -19.15
CA VAL A 358 8.34 -32.22 -18.12
C VAL A 358 9.21 -32.26 -16.86
N ALA A 359 9.30 -31.16 -16.14
CA ALA A 359 9.98 -31.09 -14.84
C ALA A 359 9.35 -30.03 -13.95
N GLY A 360 9.20 -30.31 -12.65
CA GLY A 360 8.85 -29.29 -11.66
C GLY A 360 9.90 -28.19 -11.58
N ARG A 361 9.48 -26.95 -11.34
CA ARG A 361 10.40 -25.81 -11.14
C ARG A 361 11.39 -26.06 -9.99
N TYR A 362 11.04 -26.90 -9.01
CA TYR A 362 11.97 -27.34 -7.97
C TYR A 362 13.26 -27.96 -8.55
N TYR A 363 13.17 -28.63 -9.70
CA TYR A 363 14.29 -29.27 -10.38
C TYR A 363 14.94 -28.36 -11.42
N ALA A 364 14.13 -27.74 -12.29
CA ALA A 364 14.63 -26.99 -13.44
C ALA A 364 15.03 -25.53 -13.11
N MET A 365 14.61 -25.01 -11.97
CA MET A 365 14.68 -23.59 -11.60
C MET A 365 15.21 -23.38 -10.16
N ASP A 366 16.15 -24.23 -9.74
CA ASP A 366 16.88 -24.06 -8.48
C ASP A 366 17.78 -22.81 -8.55
N ARG A 367 17.91 -22.11 -7.41
CA ARG A 367 18.81 -20.95 -7.25
C ARG A 367 19.77 -21.06 -6.06
N ASP A 368 19.70 -22.16 -5.31
CA ASP A 368 20.44 -22.38 -4.04
C ASP A 368 21.63 -23.34 -4.20
N GLN A 369 22.15 -23.46 -5.43
CA GLN A 369 23.25 -24.34 -5.86
C GLN A 369 23.03 -25.82 -5.52
N ARG A 370 21.77 -26.28 -5.52
CA ARG A 370 21.42 -27.70 -5.35
C ARG A 370 21.53 -28.42 -6.69
N TRP A 371 22.76 -28.62 -7.13
CA TRP A 371 23.09 -29.17 -8.45
C TRP A 371 22.52 -30.56 -8.71
N ASP A 372 22.20 -31.34 -7.67
CA ASP A 372 21.50 -32.63 -7.80
C ASP A 372 20.10 -32.48 -8.41
N ARG A 373 19.40 -31.39 -8.08
CA ARG A 373 18.08 -31.08 -8.63
C ARG A 373 18.18 -30.69 -10.10
N THR A 374 19.09 -29.77 -10.41
CA THR A 374 19.40 -29.29 -11.75
C THR A 374 19.90 -30.43 -12.65
N GLU A 375 20.65 -31.37 -12.09
CA GLU A 375 21.11 -32.58 -12.78
C GLU A 375 19.94 -33.39 -13.31
N ARG A 376 18.94 -33.68 -12.45
CA ARG A 376 17.76 -34.46 -12.85
C ARG A 376 16.97 -33.79 -13.98
N ALA A 377 16.80 -32.46 -13.94
CA ALA A 377 16.16 -31.73 -15.02
C ALA A 377 16.98 -31.83 -16.32
N TYR A 378 18.27 -31.55 -16.26
CA TYR A 378 19.18 -31.66 -17.41
C TYR A 378 19.18 -33.07 -18.04
N GLU A 379 19.18 -34.12 -17.21
CA GLU A 379 19.12 -35.51 -17.67
C GLU A 379 17.84 -35.79 -18.47
N ALA A 380 16.70 -35.28 -18.03
CA ALA A 380 15.44 -35.42 -18.76
C ALA A 380 15.42 -34.63 -20.08
N LEU A 381 15.99 -33.41 -20.06
CA LEU A 381 16.03 -32.51 -21.22
C LEU A 381 16.96 -33.04 -22.33
N CYS A 382 18.18 -33.47 -21.96
CA CYS A 382 19.27 -33.68 -22.91
C CYS A 382 19.63 -35.16 -23.12
N VAL A 383 19.51 -36.00 -22.08
CA VAL A 383 20.04 -37.38 -22.09
C VAL A 383 18.94 -38.43 -22.20
N GLY A 384 17.76 -38.16 -21.65
CA GLY A 384 16.69 -39.14 -21.45
C GLY A 384 16.95 -40.11 -20.29
N ARG A 385 17.90 -39.82 -19.38
CA ARG A 385 18.17 -40.64 -18.19
C ARG A 385 17.21 -40.26 -17.07
N CYS A 386 15.95 -40.59 -17.24
CA CYS A 386 14.89 -40.29 -16.28
C CYS A 386 13.70 -41.23 -16.51
N THR A 387 12.63 -41.03 -15.76
CA THR A 387 11.36 -41.69 -16.04
C THR A 387 10.91 -41.37 -17.46
N GLN A 388 10.47 -42.41 -18.19
CA GLN A 388 9.87 -42.26 -19.50
C GLN A 388 8.34 -42.25 -19.35
N ALA A 389 7.68 -41.33 -20.05
CA ALA A 389 6.24 -41.19 -20.04
C ALA A 389 5.68 -41.18 -21.46
N HIS A 390 4.52 -41.81 -21.67
CA HIS A 390 3.82 -41.76 -22.96
C HIS A 390 3.00 -40.46 -23.14
N SER A 391 2.54 -39.87 -22.03
CA SER A 391 1.64 -38.73 -22.00
C SER A 391 2.01 -37.82 -20.83
N VAL A 392 2.23 -36.54 -21.13
CA VAL A 392 2.59 -35.54 -20.12
C VAL A 392 1.42 -35.30 -19.15
N LEU A 393 0.19 -35.25 -19.66
CA LEU A 393 -1.00 -35.03 -18.83
C LEU A 393 -1.22 -36.20 -17.88
N ASP A 394 -1.11 -37.44 -18.37
CA ASP A 394 -1.26 -38.63 -17.51
C ASP A 394 -0.13 -38.71 -16.47
N TYR A 395 1.09 -38.31 -16.85
CA TYR A 395 2.23 -38.30 -15.94
C TYR A 395 2.05 -37.30 -14.79
N VAL A 396 1.64 -36.07 -15.10
CA VAL A 396 1.34 -35.04 -14.09
C VAL A 396 0.15 -35.44 -13.24
N GLN A 397 -0.92 -35.98 -13.84
CA GLN A 397 -2.09 -36.48 -13.11
C GLN A 397 -1.70 -37.62 -12.14
N ALA A 398 -0.82 -38.53 -12.56
CA ALA A 398 -0.29 -39.58 -11.70
C ALA A 398 0.60 -39.03 -10.58
N SER A 399 1.31 -37.92 -10.81
CA SER A 399 2.05 -37.19 -9.78
C SER A 399 1.12 -36.71 -8.67
N TYR A 400 -0.03 -36.12 -9.04
CA TYR A 400 -1.03 -35.67 -8.07
C TYR A 400 -1.61 -36.82 -7.25
N TYR A 401 -1.87 -37.98 -7.87
CA TYR A 401 -2.33 -39.16 -7.12
C TYR A 401 -1.31 -39.68 -6.10
N ARG A 402 -0.02 -39.32 -6.25
CA ARG A 402 1.04 -39.60 -5.26
C ARG A 402 1.25 -38.48 -4.25
N GLY A 403 0.42 -37.43 -4.28
CA GLY A 403 0.55 -36.25 -3.42
C GLY A 403 1.71 -35.32 -3.80
N VAL A 404 2.26 -35.44 -5.02
CA VAL A 404 3.35 -34.60 -5.53
C VAL A 404 2.75 -33.53 -6.44
N THR A 405 2.75 -32.29 -5.98
CA THR A 405 2.20 -31.10 -6.66
C THR A 405 3.12 -30.54 -7.74
N ASP A 406 2.65 -29.55 -8.50
CA ASP A 406 3.31 -28.98 -9.69
C ASP A 406 4.77 -28.59 -9.48
N GLU A 407 5.08 -27.91 -8.37
CA GLU A 407 6.43 -27.44 -8.07
C GLU A 407 7.43 -28.62 -8.04
N PHE A 408 6.96 -29.80 -7.62
CA PHE A 408 7.77 -30.98 -7.32
C PHE A 408 7.60 -32.14 -8.30
N VAL A 409 6.89 -31.95 -9.43
CA VAL A 409 6.78 -32.98 -10.47
C VAL A 409 8.17 -33.45 -10.86
N GLU A 410 8.41 -34.76 -10.74
CA GLU A 410 9.74 -35.29 -11.03
C GLU A 410 10.07 -35.18 -12.53
N PRO A 411 11.33 -34.91 -12.91
CA PRO A 411 11.70 -34.81 -14.31
C PRO A 411 11.44 -36.12 -15.06
N ALA A 412 10.74 -36.02 -16.20
CA ALA A 412 10.44 -37.13 -17.08
C ALA A 412 10.59 -36.73 -18.56
N ALA A 413 11.00 -37.67 -19.39
CA ALA A 413 11.05 -37.52 -20.84
C ALA A 413 9.83 -38.17 -21.47
N ILE A 414 9.31 -37.53 -22.52
CA ILE A 414 8.23 -38.10 -23.33
C ILE A 414 8.86 -39.03 -24.37
N GLU A 415 8.36 -40.27 -24.43
CA GLU A 415 8.85 -41.28 -25.36
C GLU A 415 8.75 -40.84 -26.82
N GLU A 416 9.68 -41.32 -27.65
CA GLU A 416 9.74 -41.04 -29.10
C GLU A 416 9.87 -39.54 -29.48
N ARG A 417 10.06 -38.64 -28.50
CA ARG A 417 10.32 -37.22 -28.72
C ARG A 417 11.81 -36.91 -28.71
N PRO A 418 12.30 -35.98 -29.55
CA PRO A 418 13.70 -35.57 -29.55
C PRO A 418 14.14 -34.95 -28.21
N ARG A 419 15.33 -35.32 -27.75
CA ARG A 419 16.03 -34.61 -26.67
C ARG A 419 16.74 -33.39 -27.23
N LEU A 420 17.09 -32.45 -26.36
CA LEU A 420 18.02 -31.38 -26.73
C LEU A 420 19.41 -31.99 -26.98
N GLY A 421 19.78 -32.08 -28.26
CA GLY A 421 21.00 -32.75 -28.71
C GLY A 421 22.06 -31.81 -29.30
N PRO A 422 23.26 -32.33 -29.62
CA PRO A 422 24.33 -31.55 -30.22
C PRO A 422 23.90 -30.88 -31.53
N GLY A 423 24.08 -29.56 -31.62
CA GLY A 423 23.74 -28.76 -32.79
C GLY A 423 22.27 -28.32 -32.87
N ASP A 424 21.38 -28.80 -32.00
CA ASP A 424 20.06 -28.19 -31.82
C ASP A 424 20.23 -26.76 -31.26
N ALA A 425 19.24 -25.90 -31.49
CA ALA A 425 19.15 -24.60 -30.83
C ALA A 425 18.15 -24.67 -29.67
N ALA A 426 18.39 -23.92 -28.60
CA ALA A 426 17.47 -23.80 -27.48
C ALA A 426 17.11 -22.33 -27.23
N ILE A 427 15.86 -22.06 -26.87
CA ILE A 427 15.39 -20.77 -26.37
C ILE A 427 14.88 -20.97 -24.95
N PHE A 428 15.59 -20.40 -23.97
CA PHE A 428 15.11 -20.32 -22.60
C PHE A 428 14.24 -19.07 -22.46
N PHE A 429 12.92 -19.25 -22.36
CA PHE A 429 11.96 -18.16 -22.45
C PHE A 429 11.57 -17.53 -21.11
N ASN A 430 12.20 -17.93 -20.01
CA ASN A 430 12.06 -17.21 -18.74
C ASN A 430 12.70 -15.83 -18.88
N PHE A 431 12.06 -14.77 -18.38
CA PHE A 431 12.64 -13.41 -18.37
C PHE A 431 13.27 -13.04 -17.02
N ARG A 432 12.96 -13.74 -15.93
CA ARG A 432 13.57 -13.46 -14.62
C ARG A 432 14.85 -14.29 -14.41
N PRO A 433 16.00 -13.66 -14.10
CA PRO A 433 17.31 -14.30 -14.20
C PRO A 433 17.64 -15.26 -13.05
N ASP A 434 17.28 -14.95 -11.81
CA ASP A 434 17.77 -15.61 -10.59
C ASP A 434 17.66 -17.15 -10.61
N ARG A 435 16.52 -17.68 -11.08
CA ARG A 435 16.26 -19.12 -11.18
C ARG A 435 16.62 -19.75 -12.52
N ALA A 436 16.90 -18.95 -13.54
CA ALA A 436 17.31 -19.45 -14.85
C ALA A 436 18.83 -19.71 -14.93
N ARG A 437 19.61 -19.07 -14.05
CA ARG A 437 21.09 -19.11 -14.04
C ARG A 437 21.67 -20.53 -13.99
N GLN A 438 21.27 -21.36 -13.03
CA GLN A 438 21.94 -22.66 -12.83
C GLN A 438 21.81 -23.62 -14.00
N LEU A 439 20.59 -23.79 -14.51
CA LEU A 439 20.36 -24.65 -15.68
C LEU A 439 21.06 -24.08 -16.91
N THR A 440 21.08 -22.76 -17.06
CA THR A 440 21.83 -22.07 -18.13
C THR A 440 23.32 -22.36 -18.04
N THR A 441 23.95 -22.22 -16.87
CA THR A 441 25.37 -22.57 -16.65
C THR A 441 25.65 -23.97 -17.17
N LYS A 442 24.81 -24.94 -16.77
CA LYS A 442 25.02 -26.33 -17.15
C LYS A 442 24.87 -26.58 -18.66
N LEU A 443 23.91 -25.91 -19.31
CA LEU A 443 23.71 -26.03 -20.76
C LEU A 443 24.86 -25.35 -21.54
N VAL A 444 25.34 -24.21 -21.07
CA VAL A 444 26.47 -23.49 -21.66
C VAL A 444 27.76 -24.29 -21.51
N ASP A 445 28.04 -24.83 -20.32
CA ASP A 445 29.22 -25.67 -20.05
C ASP A 445 29.23 -26.94 -20.90
N ALA A 446 28.04 -27.48 -21.22
CA ALA A 446 27.87 -28.61 -22.12
C ALA A 446 27.96 -28.24 -23.62
N GLY A 447 28.08 -26.95 -23.95
CA GLY A 447 28.27 -26.45 -25.32
C GLY A 447 26.99 -26.37 -26.16
N PHE A 448 25.81 -26.26 -25.55
CA PHE A 448 24.56 -26.08 -26.28
C PHE A 448 24.42 -24.65 -26.85
N ASP A 449 23.80 -24.54 -28.04
CA ASP A 449 23.45 -23.25 -28.66
C ASP A 449 22.18 -22.70 -27.99
N LEU A 450 22.37 -21.81 -27.00
CA LEU A 450 21.31 -21.27 -26.16
C LEU A 450 21.09 -19.79 -26.42
N THR A 451 19.85 -19.42 -26.73
CA THR A 451 19.33 -18.05 -26.69
C THR A 451 18.50 -17.87 -25.41
N THR A 452 18.65 -16.74 -24.72
CA THR A 452 17.88 -16.44 -23.49
C THR A 452 16.93 -15.27 -23.72
N MET A 453 15.79 -15.23 -23.00
CA MET A 453 14.83 -14.13 -23.13
C MET A 453 15.45 -12.82 -22.66
N THR A 454 16.09 -12.82 -21.49
CA THR A 454 16.81 -11.67 -20.91
C THR A 454 18.23 -12.09 -20.54
N ARG A 455 19.03 -11.16 -20.04
CA ARG A 455 20.37 -11.45 -19.55
C ARG A 455 20.30 -12.14 -18.19
N TYR A 456 20.67 -13.42 -18.14
CA TYR A 456 20.64 -14.17 -16.87
C TYR A 456 21.86 -13.91 -15.99
N GLN A 457 23.03 -13.75 -16.59
CA GLN A 457 24.27 -13.43 -15.89
C GLN A 457 25.23 -12.76 -16.87
N GLU A 458 26.02 -11.81 -16.38
CA GLU A 458 27.12 -11.24 -17.15
C GLU A 458 28.13 -12.35 -17.55
N GLY A 459 28.63 -12.28 -18.78
CA GLY A 459 29.64 -13.20 -19.30
C GLY A 459 29.10 -14.50 -19.92
N PHE A 460 27.80 -14.80 -19.86
CA PHE A 460 27.25 -15.91 -20.62
C PHE A 460 27.35 -15.65 -22.15
N PRO A 461 27.93 -16.57 -22.94
CA PRO A 461 28.12 -16.40 -24.38
C PRO A 461 26.83 -16.73 -25.18
N CYS A 462 25.68 -16.26 -24.70
CA CYS A 462 24.37 -16.54 -25.25
C CYS A 462 23.79 -15.28 -25.92
N PRO A 463 23.17 -15.36 -27.10
CA PRO A 463 22.33 -14.29 -27.61
C PRO A 463 21.17 -13.99 -26.65
N VAL A 464 20.92 -12.72 -26.38
CA VAL A 464 19.85 -12.25 -25.49
C VAL A 464 18.76 -11.58 -26.33
N ALA A 465 17.50 -11.98 -26.15
CA ALA A 465 16.38 -11.40 -26.90
C ALA A 465 16.05 -9.98 -26.44
N PHE A 466 15.97 -9.76 -25.13
CA PHE A 466 15.66 -8.47 -24.50
C PHE A 466 16.84 -8.07 -23.63
N GLU A 467 17.75 -7.28 -24.20
CA GLU A 467 18.94 -6.76 -23.51
C GLU A 467 18.57 -5.82 -22.36
N GLU A 468 19.47 -5.64 -21.39
CA GLU A 468 19.28 -4.72 -20.27
C GLU A 468 19.00 -3.29 -20.77
N GLN A 469 18.06 -2.62 -20.12
CA GLN A 469 17.72 -1.23 -20.43
C GLN A 469 18.71 -0.31 -19.73
N ASN A 470 19.52 0.41 -20.50
CA ASN A 470 20.32 1.51 -19.96
C ASN A 470 19.41 2.73 -19.75
N VAL A 471 19.28 3.18 -18.51
CA VAL A 471 18.41 4.29 -18.12
C VAL A 471 19.27 5.56 -17.93
N ALA A 472 19.66 6.18 -19.05
CA ALA A 472 20.45 7.41 -19.07
C ALA A 472 19.58 8.68 -19.05
N GLU A 473 20.15 9.84 -18.77
CA GLU A 473 19.46 11.12 -18.62
C GLU A 473 18.36 11.05 -17.52
N THR A 474 18.71 10.47 -16.37
CA THR A 474 17.86 10.54 -15.16
C THR A 474 17.96 11.92 -14.52
N MET A 475 17.04 12.26 -13.61
CA MET A 475 17.08 13.53 -12.86
C MET A 475 18.45 13.77 -12.23
N ALA A 476 19.00 12.75 -11.57
CA ALA A 476 20.28 12.87 -10.89
C ALA A 476 21.47 13.12 -11.84
N GLU A 477 21.46 12.47 -13.00
CA GLU A 477 22.45 12.68 -14.05
C GLU A 477 22.36 14.10 -14.62
N VAL A 478 21.15 14.58 -14.96
CA VAL A 478 20.93 15.93 -15.49
C VAL A 478 21.43 16.99 -14.53
N LEU A 479 21.14 16.86 -13.23
CA LEU A 479 21.63 17.78 -12.21
C LEU A 479 23.16 17.79 -12.14
N ALA A 480 23.78 16.62 -12.16
CA ALA A 480 25.24 16.49 -12.11
C ALA A 480 25.92 17.10 -13.34
N GLU A 481 25.36 16.92 -14.54
CA GLU A 481 25.86 17.54 -15.78
C GLU A 481 25.82 19.07 -15.72
N HIS A 482 24.85 19.64 -15.00
CA HIS A 482 24.73 21.09 -14.78
C HIS A 482 25.51 21.58 -13.56
N GLY A 483 26.25 20.69 -12.86
CA GLY A 483 26.98 21.03 -11.63
C GLY A 483 26.07 21.41 -10.46
N ALA A 484 24.79 21.03 -10.53
CA ALA A 484 23.80 21.31 -9.49
C ALA A 484 23.92 20.26 -8.37
N ARG A 485 23.95 20.73 -7.12
CA ARG A 485 23.99 19.84 -5.95
C ARG A 485 22.62 19.22 -5.73
N GLN A 486 22.61 17.95 -5.32
CA GLN A 486 21.39 17.20 -5.04
C GLN A 486 21.51 16.38 -3.75
N LEU A 487 20.39 16.23 -3.03
CA LEU A 487 20.33 15.55 -1.72
C LEU A 487 19.33 14.39 -1.73
N HIS A 488 19.77 13.21 -1.32
CA HIS A 488 18.95 11.99 -1.31
C HIS A 488 18.92 11.42 0.11
N VAL A 489 17.73 11.37 0.73
CA VAL A 489 17.58 11.00 2.15
C VAL A 489 16.52 9.93 2.32
N ALA A 490 16.85 8.83 2.99
CA ALA A 490 15.89 7.82 3.41
C ALA A 490 16.43 6.97 4.56
N GLU A 491 15.55 6.24 5.22
CA GLU A 491 15.96 5.14 6.07
C GLU A 491 16.32 3.87 5.27
N THR A 492 16.88 2.85 5.94
CA THR A 492 17.49 1.67 5.30
C THR A 492 16.56 0.95 4.34
N GLU A 493 15.29 0.78 4.70
CA GLU A 493 14.29 0.11 3.86
C GLU A 493 14.06 0.82 2.51
N LYS A 494 14.19 2.15 2.48
CA LYS A 494 13.93 2.96 1.27
C LYS A 494 15.18 3.63 0.67
N TYR A 495 16.37 3.35 1.21
CA TYR A 495 17.62 3.94 0.73
C TYR A 495 17.94 3.61 -0.73
N ALA A 496 17.83 2.33 -1.14
CA ALA A 496 18.04 1.93 -2.53
C ALA A 496 17.04 2.59 -3.49
N HIS A 497 15.85 2.93 -3.00
CA HIS A 497 14.76 3.51 -3.78
C HIS A 497 15.05 4.96 -4.15
N VAL A 498 15.49 5.77 -3.18
CA VAL A 498 15.94 7.14 -3.46
C VAL A 498 17.33 7.21 -4.08
N THR A 499 18.07 6.11 -4.22
CA THR A 499 19.44 6.12 -4.79
C THR A 499 19.50 5.26 -6.06
N TYR A 500 19.79 3.97 -5.93
CA TYR A 500 19.95 3.04 -7.04
C TYR A 500 18.79 3.08 -8.04
N PHE A 501 17.54 2.94 -7.59
CA PHE A 501 16.37 2.91 -8.47
C PHE A 501 16.07 4.28 -9.08
N PHE A 502 16.04 5.34 -8.27
CA PHE A 502 15.86 6.72 -8.74
C PHE A 502 16.93 7.13 -9.78
N ASN A 503 18.16 6.65 -9.62
CA ASN A 503 19.29 6.92 -10.51
C ASN A 503 19.38 5.96 -11.70
N GLY A 504 18.33 5.20 -12.01
CA GLY A 504 18.29 4.36 -13.21
C GLY A 504 19.11 3.07 -13.11
N GLY A 505 19.30 2.53 -11.90
CA GLY A 505 20.10 1.31 -11.64
C GLY A 505 21.59 1.58 -11.45
N ARG A 506 21.96 2.81 -11.09
CA ARG A 506 23.36 3.20 -10.83
C ARG A 506 23.66 3.18 -9.33
N GLU A 507 24.64 2.37 -8.93
CA GLU A 507 25.12 2.29 -7.54
C GLU A 507 25.98 3.50 -7.14
N ASP A 508 26.92 3.91 -7.99
CA ASP A 508 27.84 5.01 -7.66
C ASP A 508 27.13 6.37 -7.60
N GLU A 509 27.55 7.23 -6.69
CA GLU A 509 27.10 8.62 -6.63
C GLU A 509 27.46 9.39 -7.91
N TRP A 510 26.58 10.32 -8.29
CA TRP A 510 26.86 11.33 -9.28
C TRP A 510 27.66 12.50 -8.67
N PRO A 511 28.48 13.22 -9.46
CA PRO A 511 29.10 14.46 -8.99
C PRO A 511 28.05 15.45 -8.44
N GLY A 512 28.23 15.89 -7.19
CA GLY A 512 27.30 16.81 -6.53
C GLY A 512 26.11 16.13 -5.84
N GLU A 513 26.01 14.79 -5.88
CA GLU A 513 25.04 14.00 -5.12
C GLU A 513 25.53 13.75 -3.69
N THR A 514 24.70 14.10 -2.72
CA THR A 514 24.88 13.76 -1.30
C THR A 514 23.81 12.76 -0.89
N ARG A 515 24.21 11.63 -0.31
CA ARG A 515 23.29 10.61 0.22
C ARG A 515 23.32 10.55 1.74
N ILE A 516 22.16 10.55 2.36
CA ILE A 516 22.00 10.35 3.81
C ILE A 516 21.20 9.08 4.05
N LEU A 517 21.85 8.09 4.66
CA LEU A 517 21.23 6.86 5.14
C LEU A 517 20.95 6.97 6.64
N VAL A 518 19.69 6.78 7.02
CA VAL A 518 19.28 6.60 8.42
C VAL A 518 19.04 5.10 8.68
N PRO A 519 19.61 4.51 9.76
CA PRO A 519 19.33 3.12 10.09
C PRO A 519 17.84 2.90 10.41
N SER A 520 17.17 1.97 9.74
CA SER A 520 15.84 1.49 10.13
C SER A 520 15.94 0.69 11.45
N PRO A 521 14.90 0.67 12.30
CA PRO A 521 14.96 -0.03 13.57
C PRO A 521 15.04 -1.55 13.35
N ARG A 522 16.08 -2.16 13.93
CA ARG A 522 16.33 -3.62 13.87
C ARG A 522 16.03 -4.33 15.20
N ASP A 523 15.63 -3.56 16.21
CA ASP A 523 15.26 -4.00 17.55
C ASP A 523 13.82 -4.52 17.63
N VAL A 524 13.06 -4.45 16.53
CA VAL A 524 11.69 -4.96 16.41
C VAL A 524 11.59 -6.07 15.35
N PRO A 525 10.72 -7.07 15.56
CA PRO A 525 10.54 -8.17 14.60
C PRO A 525 9.75 -7.75 13.35
N SER A 526 8.91 -6.73 13.47
CA SER A 526 8.09 -6.13 12.42
C SER A 526 7.78 -4.68 12.81
N TYR A 527 7.52 -3.83 11.81
CA TYR A 527 7.43 -2.38 12.02
C TYR A 527 6.13 -1.92 12.70
N ASP A 528 5.11 -2.78 12.86
CA ASP A 528 3.93 -2.48 13.69
C ASP A 528 4.27 -2.31 15.18
N HIS A 529 5.40 -2.88 15.65
CA HIS A 529 5.90 -2.66 17.00
C HIS A 529 6.60 -1.31 17.18
N LYS A 530 6.96 -0.63 16.10
CA LYS A 530 7.55 0.71 16.10
C LYS A 530 7.11 1.50 14.86
N PRO A 531 5.84 1.91 14.79
CA PRO A 531 5.27 2.48 13.57
C PRO A 531 5.90 3.81 13.15
N GLU A 532 6.52 4.52 14.08
CA GLU A 532 7.29 5.74 13.82
C GLU A 532 8.60 5.48 13.07
N MET A 533 9.06 4.23 13.02
CA MET A 533 10.32 3.78 12.41
C MET A 533 11.47 4.74 12.72
N SER A 534 12.13 5.27 11.68
CA SER A 534 13.17 6.28 11.81
C SER A 534 12.78 7.61 11.16
N ALA A 535 11.48 7.84 10.91
CA ALA A 535 10.96 9.02 10.20
C ALA A 535 11.43 10.34 10.79
N ARG A 536 11.43 10.47 12.13
CA ARG A 536 11.84 11.70 12.81
C ARG A 536 13.32 12.01 12.60
N GLU A 537 14.17 10.98 12.57
CA GLU A 537 15.60 11.18 12.29
C GLU A 537 15.80 11.49 10.80
N VAL A 538 15.07 10.84 9.89
CA VAL A 538 15.06 11.18 8.45
C VAL A 538 14.71 12.65 8.24
N ALA A 539 13.62 13.13 8.83
CA ALA A 539 13.18 14.52 8.74
C ALA A 539 14.23 15.48 9.30
N SER A 540 14.70 15.26 10.53
CA SER A 540 15.74 16.09 11.16
C SER A 540 16.99 16.20 10.29
N ARG A 541 17.49 15.07 9.78
CA ARG A 541 18.72 15.04 8.96
C ARG A 541 18.54 15.70 7.60
N PHE A 542 17.34 15.62 7.02
CA PHE A 542 17.01 16.36 5.80
C PHE A 542 16.99 17.87 6.07
N CYS A 543 16.28 18.31 7.12
CA CYS A 543 16.12 19.71 7.47
C CYS A 543 17.46 20.38 7.83
N ASP A 544 18.36 19.66 8.50
CA ASP A 544 19.72 20.15 8.82
C ASP A 544 20.55 20.46 7.56
N GLU A 545 20.29 19.77 6.45
CA GLU A 545 21.14 19.76 5.26
C GLU A 545 20.58 20.60 4.09
N ILE A 546 19.25 20.65 3.93
CA ILE A 546 18.58 21.24 2.75
C ILE A 546 18.93 22.72 2.51
N GLY A 547 19.14 23.50 3.58
CA GLY A 547 19.48 24.93 3.53
C GLY A 547 20.92 25.24 3.08
N THR A 548 21.74 24.23 2.76
CA THR A 548 23.16 24.41 2.44
C THR A 548 23.47 24.59 0.95
N GLY A 549 22.44 24.78 0.10
CA GLY A 549 22.58 25.11 -1.32
C GLY A 549 22.41 23.93 -2.27
N TYR A 550 21.46 23.03 -1.99
CA TYR A 550 21.01 22.01 -2.92
C TYR A 550 20.00 22.60 -3.92
N ALA A 551 20.13 22.26 -5.19
CA ALA A 551 19.15 22.62 -6.22
C ALA A 551 17.93 21.68 -6.19
N PHE A 552 18.14 20.43 -5.81
CA PHE A 552 17.10 19.41 -5.72
C PHE A 552 17.33 18.53 -4.50
N ALA A 553 16.25 18.04 -3.91
CA ALA A 553 16.33 17.02 -2.89
C ALA A 553 15.15 16.04 -2.98
N VAL A 554 15.42 14.78 -2.66
CA VAL A 554 14.43 13.72 -2.54
C VAL A 554 14.52 13.10 -1.15
N VAL A 555 13.38 12.99 -0.47
CA VAL A 555 13.23 12.34 0.82
C VAL A 555 12.12 11.30 0.75
N ASN A 556 12.37 10.10 1.26
CA ASN A 556 11.36 9.05 1.37
C ASN A 556 11.08 8.71 2.85
N PHE A 557 9.80 8.82 3.24
CA PHE A 557 9.29 8.29 4.49
C PHE A 557 8.68 6.90 4.27
N ALA A 558 9.34 5.88 4.80
CA ALA A 558 9.02 4.48 4.55
C ALA A 558 7.74 3.99 5.25
N ASN A 559 7.29 4.72 6.27
CA ASN A 559 6.37 4.22 7.28
C ASN A 559 5.01 3.74 6.74
N PRO A 560 4.30 4.50 5.88
CA PRO A 560 2.98 4.08 5.42
C PRO A 560 3.03 2.73 4.70
N ASP A 561 4.10 2.46 3.95
CA ASP A 561 4.27 1.22 3.21
C ASP A 561 4.75 0.06 4.11
N MET A 562 5.87 0.26 4.81
CA MET A 562 6.49 -0.79 5.61
C MET A 562 5.58 -1.26 6.76
N VAL A 563 4.80 -0.35 7.34
CA VAL A 563 3.81 -0.68 8.37
C VAL A 563 2.50 -1.14 7.73
N GLY A 564 2.13 -0.63 6.55
CA GLY A 564 0.99 -1.11 5.75
C GLY A 564 1.01 -2.61 5.50
N HIS A 565 2.19 -3.15 5.17
CA HIS A 565 2.39 -4.59 5.00
C HIS A 565 2.08 -5.46 6.23
N THR A 566 1.94 -4.86 7.43
CA THR A 566 1.62 -5.61 8.64
C THR A 566 0.13 -5.92 8.78
N GLY A 567 -0.74 -5.22 8.05
CA GLY A 567 -2.20 -5.36 8.22
C GLY A 567 -2.75 -4.73 9.51
N SER A 568 -1.88 -4.16 10.37
CA SER A 568 -2.28 -3.63 11.68
C SER A 568 -2.78 -2.19 11.53
N ILE A 569 -4.10 -2.04 11.43
CA ILE A 569 -4.76 -0.72 11.30
C ILE A 569 -4.25 0.29 12.35
N PRO A 570 -4.18 -0.02 13.66
CA PRO A 570 -3.72 0.95 14.66
C PRO A 570 -2.25 1.37 14.45
N ALA A 571 -1.39 0.44 14.03
CA ALA A 571 0.00 0.74 13.74
C ALA A 571 0.14 1.61 12.49
N VAL A 572 -0.59 1.26 11.42
CA VAL A 572 -0.59 2.03 10.16
C VAL A 572 -1.08 3.46 10.39
N THR A 573 -2.15 3.63 11.16
CA THR A 573 -2.61 4.95 11.59
C THR A 573 -1.49 5.75 12.25
N LYS A 574 -0.76 5.14 13.19
CA LYS A 574 0.37 5.81 13.87
C LYS A 574 1.54 6.13 12.93
N ALA A 575 1.81 5.26 11.96
CA ALA A 575 2.82 5.44 10.93
C ALA A 575 2.49 6.65 10.04
N VAL A 576 1.24 6.76 9.59
CA VAL A 576 0.74 7.88 8.78
C VAL A 576 0.76 9.18 9.59
N GLU A 577 0.28 9.18 10.84
CA GLU A 577 0.37 10.36 11.74
C GLU A 577 1.81 10.84 11.97
N THR A 578 2.75 9.89 12.09
CA THR A 578 4.17 10.24 12.27
C THR A 578 4.73 10.87 11.00
N THR A 579 4.36 10.32 9.84
CA THR A 579 4.77 10.83 8.53
C THR A 579 4.20 12.22 8.30
N ASP A 580 2.94 12.48 8.66
CA ASP A 580 2.29 13.79 8.56
C ASP A 580 3.04 14.88 9.32
N LYS A 581 3.48 14.59 10.55
CA LYS A 581 4.29 15.54 11.35
C LYS A 581 5.65 15.80 10.72
N CYS A 582 6.33 14.75 10.27
CA CYS A 582 7.63 14.85 9.61
C CYS A 582 7.54 15.61 8.28
N LEU A 583 6.45 15.44 7.53
CA LEU A 583 6.15 16.19 6.32
C LEU A 583 6.09 17.69 6.61
N GLY A 584 5.44 18.10 7.70
CA GLY A 584 5.35 19.51 8.09
C GLY A 584 6.71 20.13 8.32
N GLU A 585 7.57 19.46 9.10
CA GLU A 585 8.95 19.90 9.37
C GLU A 585 9.78 20.04 8.08
N VAL A 586 9.64 19.09 7.14
CA VAL A 586 10.34 19.11 5.85
C VAL A 586 9.85 20.26 4.97
N VAL A 587 8.53 20.44 4.84
CA VAL A 587 7.95 21.50 4.02
C VAL A 587 8.36 22.88 4.55
N GLU A 588 8.29 23.10 5.86
CA GLU A 588 8.73 24.35 6.50
C GLU A 588 10.22 24.62 6.24
N ALA A 589 11.08 23.60 6.31
CA ALA A 589 12.51 23.74 6.05
C ALA A 589 12.81 24.08 4.57
N VAL A 590 12.07 23.48 3.63
CA VAL A 590 12.18 23.78 2.19
C VAL A 590 11.71 25.21 1.91
N GLU A 591 10.56 25.62 2.45
CA GLU A 591 10.05 26.99 2.31
C GLU A 591 11.02 28.03 2.91
N ALA A 592 11.61 27.74 4.07
CA ALA A 592 12.61 28.60 4.71
C ALA A 592 13.90 28.73 3.88
N ALA A 593 14.26 27.71 3.09
CA ALA A 593 15.34 27.76 2.12
C ALA A 593 14.96 28.48 0.80
N GLY A 594 13.71 28.92 0.66
CA GLY A 594 13.19 29.58 -0.54
C GLY A 594 12.82 28.61 -1.67
N GLY A 595 12.66 27.32 -1.37
CA GLY A 595 12.28 26.29 -2.32
C GLY A 595 10.77 26.03 -2.37
N VAL A 596 10.39 25.05 -3.20
CA VAL A 596 9.02 24.52 -3.31
C VAL A 596 9.07 23.00 -3.20
N SER A 597 8.00 22.38 -2.72
CA SER A 597 7.88 20.94 -2.53
C SER A 597 6.88 20.33 -3.52
N LEU A 598 7.24 19.18 -4.08
CA LEU A 598 6.33 18.26 -4.78
C LEU A 598 6.07 17.07 -3.85
N ILE A 599 4.89 17.02 -3.23
CA ILE A 599 4.54 16.01 -2.22
C ILE A 599 3.70 14.93 -2.89
N THR A 600 4.21 13.70 -2.93
CA THR A 600 3.57 12.58 -3.64
C THR A 600 3.95 11.22 -3.03
N ALA A 601 3.49 10.13 -3.65
CA ALA A 601 3.85 8.76 -3.31
C ALA A 601 4.23 7.97 -4.56
N ASP A 602 4.90 6.83 -4.39
CA ASP A 602 5.31 5.93 -5.46
C ASP A 602 4.26 4.85 -5.78
N HIS A 603 3.36 4.54 -4.84
CA HIS A 603 2.17 3.69 -4.99
C HIS A 603 1.28 3.79 -3.74
N GLY A 604 0.13 3.08 -3.75
CA GLY A 604 -0.73 2.91 -2.56
C GLY A 604 -0.40 1.65 -1.73
N ASN A 605 -0.82 1.66 -0.46
CA ASN A 605 -0.78 0.55 0.50
C ASN A 605 -1.70 0.88 1.71
N ALA A 606 -1.27 1.84 2.54
CA ALA A 606 -1.88 2.18 3.83
C ALA A 606 -3.37 2.60 3.78
N GLU A 607 -3.85 3.04 2.62
CA GLU A 607 -5.24 3.46 2.43
C GLU A 607 -6.24 2.30 2.36
N GLN A 608 -5.76 1.06 2.14
CA GLN A 608 -6.58 -0.14 2.14
C GLN A 608 -5.97 -1.22 3.03
N MET A 609 -6.52 -1.35 4.24
CA MET A 609 -6.03 -2.28 5.27
C MET A 609 -6.89 -3.54 5.43
N LEU A 610 -8.01 -3.62 4.71
CA LEU A 610 -8.93 -4.76 4.75
C LEU A 610 -9.20 -5.27 3.33
N GLU A 611 -9.35 -6.58 3.20
CA GLU A 611 -9.79 -7.23 1.99
C GLU A 611 -11.26 -6.89 1.69
N ALA A 612 -11.75 -7.28 0.50
CA ALA A 612 -13.13 -7.04 0.08
C ALA A 612 -14.18 -7.69 1.01
N ASP A 613 -13.78 -8.65 1.86
CA ASP A 613 -14.65 -9.25 2.88
C ASP A 613 -14.87 -8.35 4.12
N GLY A 614 -14.13 -7.24 4.23
CA GLY A 614 -14.21 -6.28 5.32
C GLY A 614 -13.62 -6.76 6.66
N THR A 615 -12.92 -7.89 6.69
CA THR A 615 -12.41 -8.50 7.94
C THR A 615 -10.99 -9.06 7.83
N SER A 616 -10.61 -9.61 6.69
CA SER A 616 -9.25 -10.13 6.49
C SER A 616 -8.28 -8.97 6.28
N PRO A 617 -7.08 -9.00 6.90
CA PRO A 617 -6.08 -7.96 6.70
C PRO A 617 -5.60 -7.93 5.25
N HIS A 618 -5.64 -6.75 4.63
CA HIS A 618 -4.97 -6.50 3.36
C HIS A 618 -3.53 -6.05 3.65
N THR A 619 -2.56 -6.79 3.11
CA THR A 619 -1.12 -6.60 3.37
C THR A 619 -0.32 -6.29 2.11
N ALA A 620 -0.99 -6.17 0.97
CA ALA A 620 -0.36 -5.88 -0.32
C ALA A 620 -0.45 -4.38 -0.66
N HIS A 621 0.26 -3.97 -1.70
CA HIS A 621 0.04 -2.66 -2.31
C HIS A 621 -1.33 -2.59 -2.98
N THR A 622 -1.73 -1.39 -3.38
CA THR A 622 -2.96 -1.18 -4.16
C THR A 622 -2.66 -0.64 -5.55
N SER A 623 -3.67 -0.62 -6.40
CA SER A 623 -3.63 0.04 -7.71
C SER A 623 -4.21 1.46 -7.68
N ASN A 624 -4.44 2.03 -6.48
CA ASN A 624 -5.01 3.37 -6.34
C ASN A 624 -4.06 4.45 -6.89
N PRO A 625 -4.59 5.56 -7.43
CA PRO A 625 -3.77 6.71 -7.79
C PRO A 625 -3.18 7.38 -6.54
N VAL A 626 -2.05 8.06 -6.70
CA VAL A 626 -1.32 8.74 -5.61
C VAL A 626 -1.54 10.25 -5.64
N PRO A 627 -1.50 10.96 -4.51
CA PRO A 627 -1.64 12.41 -4.49
C PRO A 627 -0.42 13.10 -5.09
N LEU A 628 -0.59 14.32 -5.61
CA LEU A 628 0.48 15.26 -5.87
C LEU A 628 0.05 16.65 -5.39
N VAL A 629 0.85 17.27 -4.53
CA VAL A 629 0.69 18.67 -4.07
C VAL A 629 1.94 19.47 -4.43
N LEU A 630 1.77 20.67 -5.00
CA LEU A 630 2.85 21.62 -5.29
C LEU A 630 2.74 22.84 -4.36
N THR A 631 3.73 23.08 -3.51
CA THR A 631 3.70 24.19 -2.53
C THR A 631 4.04 25.57 -3.14
N ASP A 632 3.41 25.92 -4.27
CA ASP A 632 3.42 27.25 -4.87
C ASP A 632 2.02 27.60 -5.39
N GLU A 633 1.30 28.47 -4.67
CA GLU A 633 -0.08 28.88 -4.97
C GLU A 633 -0.23 29.59 -6.33
N ARG A 634 0.86 30.05 -6.93
CA ARG A 634 0.84 30.85 -8.17
C ARG A 634 0.84 29.98 -9.42
N ILE A 635 1.16 28.70 -9.30
CA ILE A 635 1.37 27.79 -10.43
C ILE A 635 0.21 26.79 -10.51
N ALA A 636 -0.44 26.70 -11.67
CA ALA A 636 -1.50 25.70 -11.86
C ALA A 636 -0.89 24.34 -12.25
N LEU A 637 -1.54 23.26 -11.80
CA LEU A 637 -1.20 21.89 -12.22
C LEU A 637 -2.22 21.36 -13.24
N ALA A 638 -1.78 20.45 -14.10
CA ALA A 638 -2.65 19.63 -14.91
C ALA A 638 -3.60 18.80 -14.03
N ALA A 639 -4.81 18.51 -14.53
CA ALA A 639 -5.85 17.84 -13.75
C ALA A 639 -5.54 16.38 -13.39
N LYS A 640 -4.63 15.73 -14.13
CA LYS A 640 -4.14 14.36 -13.88
C LYS A 640 -2.74 14.21 -14.49
N GLY A 641 -1.92 13.34 -13.91
CA GLY A 641 -0.63 12.94 -14.46
C GLY A 641 -0.29 11.48 -14.21
N GLU A 642 0.96 11.12 -14.48
CA GLU A 642 1.58 9.82 -14.19
C GLU A 642 2.88 10.04 -13.39
N LEU A 643 3.42 9.00 -12.76
CA LEU A 643 4.70 9.12 -12.03
C LEU A 643 5.85 9.64 -12.91
N SER A 644 5.82 9.31 -14.20
CA SER A 644 6.85 9.73 -15.16
C SER A 644 6.88 11.26 -15.40
N ASP A 645 5.83 11.96 -15.00
CA ASP A 645 5.69 13.41 -15.16
C ASP A 645 6.34 14.21 -14.00
N LEU A 646 6.72 13.54 -12.90
CA LEU A 646 7.20 14.22 -11.69
C LEU A 646 8.54 14.94 -11.90
N VAL A 647 9.58 14.26 -12.40
CA VAL A 647 10.88 14.91 -12.61
C VAL A 647 10.90 15.88 -13.80
N PRO A 648 10.17 15.67 -14.92
CA PRO A 648 9.94 16.74 -15.89
C PRO A 648 9.36 18.02 -15.27
N THR A 649 8.40 17.89 -14.35
CA THR A 649 7.83 19.01 -13.60
C THR A 649 8.88 19.68 -12.70
N ALA A 650 9.71 18.90 -12.01
CA ALA A 650 10.80 19.42 -11.19
C ALA A 650 11.88 20.15 -12.03
N LEU A 651 12.25 19.63 -13.20
CA LEU A 651 13.19 20.28 -14.11
C LEU A 651 12.65 21.63 -14.62
N ASP A 652 11.36 21.71 -14.93
CA ASP A 652 10.69 22.94 -15.35
C ASP A 652 10.74 24.00 -14.24
N LEU A 653 10.44 23.62 -12.99
CA LEU A 653 10.59 24.49 -11.81
C LEU A 653 12.03 25.01 -11.62
N LEU A 654 13.02 24.17 -11.92
CA LEU A 654 14.45 24.52 -11.84
C LEU A 654 14.95 25.32 -13.05
N GLY A 655 14.14 25.45 -14.11
CA GLY A 655 14.53 26.08 -15.37
C GLY A 655 15.54 25.27 -16.18
N PHE A 656 15.63 23.97 -15.96
CA PHE A 656 16.48 23.07 -16.76
C PHE A 656 15.72 22.55 -17.98
N ALA A 657 16.45 22.37 -19.08
CA ALA A 657 15.87 21.77 -20.28
C ALA A 657 15.62 20.28 -20.04
N GLN A 658 14.40 19.83 -20.31
CA GLN A 658 14.06 18.41 -20.28
C GLN A 658 14.85 17.63 -21.35
N PRO A 659 15.59 16.56 -20.98
CA PRO A 659 16.28 15.71 -21.94
C PRO A 659 15.33 14.95 -22.87
N LEU A 660 15.81 14.55 -24.05
CA LEU A 660 14.99 13.85 -25.05
C LEU A 660 14.54 12.46 -24.60
N GLN A 661 15.32 11.80 -23.73
CA GLN A 661 14.93 10.49 -23.22
C GLN A 661 13.82 10.57 -22.17
N MET A 662 13.58 11.72 -21.53
CA MET A 662 12.45 11.89 -20.61
C MET A 662 11.17 12.09 -21.44
N SER A 663 10.28 11.09 -21.45
CA SER A 663 9.03 11.14 -22.23
C SER A 663 7.85 11.70 -21.45
N GLY A 664 7.96 11.78 -20.13
CA GLY A 664 6.97 12.43 -19.27
C GLY A 664 6.86 13.92 -19.58
N LYS A 665 5.81 14.56 -19.08
CA LYS A 665 5.48 15.96 -19.39
C LYS A 665 5.37 16.74 -18.09
N SER A 666 5.95 17.94 -18.08
CA SER A 666 5.71 18.89 -16.99
C SER A 666 4.19 19.07 -16.77
N LEU A 667 3.79 18.98 -15.50
CA LEU A 667 2.41 19.16 -15.07
C LEU A 667 2.07 20.64 -14.85
N LEU A 668 3.04 21.56 -14.97
CA LEU A 668 2.82 23.00 -14.81
C LEU A 668 1.95 23.56 -15.95
N ARG A 669 1.12 24.57 -15.66
CA ARG A 669 0.17 25.18 -16.61
C ARG A 669 0.25 26.70 -16.68
#